data_AF-A0AA88GKN4-F1
#
_entry.id   AF-A0AA88GKN4-F1
#
_cell.length_a   1.000
_cell.length_b   1.000
_cell.length_c   1.000
_cell.angle_alpha   90.00
_cell.angle_beta   90.00
_cell.angle_gamma   90.00
#
_symmetry.space_group_name_H-M   'P 1'
#
loop_
_entity.id
_entity.type
_entity.pdbx_description
1 polymer ?
#
loop_
_entity_poly.entity_id
_entity_poly.type
_entity_poly.pdbx_seq_one_letter_code
_entity_poly.pdbx_strand_id
1 'polypeptide(L)'
;MHKLSLLLVLSWLFLFQLLLHVNVVAATTFYMSPNGRDRNNGLSTTRPFQSFSKAFSTMSRGDSLILLDGVYSENAGTGVIVNPLNGGSSLSAQPLSGVNLTIPTMIRALNPGQVRIQGGLQIGTSTRKDTFITIQGITFEGDSVIENCDFCTVQQCGFYGSLWIGTNNHQMDNQYNLIEDCWVWGSQRRIFAGLFQSNYNVWRRVVIRGDGCGVPACATAPNVGFAVYQAHDNIIENVLVMDRILAPTDSSFADFAAASQSQDSNFFSGRNKWLGCMSIHSPDSGFYFEPDRTLDPTFVLRHCVSVNSNGTGFNMARNGSNLVLENLMAIRSQWDGVRVGPEDALLSGTVRNIVSFQSGRYGFNSKFEPSYVNVFGSGISNFQQTSGTLGVSTTDPTAAGALKYPVRIETNSFLDGAGFSGENIGADILQKYGDDGSRFGDLFVERQTVSLWPWPYEDRIKKEMCSNGTTRGFCSLGRQLDGVSSVTLTSYIWELLGNAIPNTIYPSCFGLTAPNPGVCSSHGLCVAQDNCVCNTYYYGPQCQFSNCANHGNFSNVTMTCNCFSGYTGMNCEIPICNNIPANDTSNVCSRHGTCVDMNACMCESGYQGSDCQIPLCYDILASNPTVCSGHGACIDYNQCVCVMPPNAYTGVECEIPICYNISATDPRVCSSHGACITPDQCSCASQFFGSQCEQTMCYGVSSTNTTKACSGNGQCVSFNNCQCREGFTGLQCETQTCFSKAANDSSVCHSHGRCVGPDQCQCDINWIGFDCSVFACIPVIDGTTLNQTLQCKNENDTGNIKQELQVQTLSNITQLDSKNVTFSTFQNILVSFPSNISSQIGNNQVTTIS
;
A
#
# COMPACT_ATOMS: atom_id res chain seq x y z
N MET A 1 43.04 6.02 76.89
CA MET A 1 41.98 5.22 76.22
C MET A 1 40.96 6.06 75.43
N HIS A 2 40.78 7.37 75.67
CA HIS A 2 39.79 8.17 74.91
C HIS A 2 40.19 8.67 73.52
N LYS A 3 41.49 8.77 73.19
CA LYS A 3 41.91 9.22 71.84
C LYS A 3 41.86 8.12 70.75
N LEU A 4 41.95 6.85 71.12
CA LEU A 4 41.95 5.74 70.17
C LEU A 4 40.53 5.39 69.67
N SER A 5 39.52 5.60 70.52
CA SER A 5 38.10 5.36 70.17
C SER A 5 37.55 6.39 69.17
N LEU A 6 37.98 7.65 69.25
CA LEU A 6 37.50 8.70 68.34
C LEU A 6 38.04 8.52 66.91
N LEU A 7 39.28 8.05 66.75
CA LEU A 7 39.91 7.78 65.46
C LEU A 7 39.30 6.55 64.76
N LEU A 8 38.92 5.51 65.50
CA LEU A 8 38.24 4.34 64.96
C LEU A 8 36.80 4.65 64.52
N VAL A 9 36.08 5.50 65.27
CA VAL A 9 34.71 5.93 64.91
C VAL A 9 34.72 6.90 63.72
N LEU A 10 35.68 7.82 63.63
CA LEU A 10 35.86 8.69 62.47
C LEU A 10 36.31 7.92 61.22
N SER A 11 37.17 6.90 61.37
CA SER A 11 37.55 5.99 60.27
C SER A 11 36.36 5.18 59.76
N TRP A 12 35.50 4.68 60.66
CA TRP A 12 34.26 3.98 60.27
C TRP A 12 33.23 4.90 59.64
N LEU A 13 33.05 6.14 60.12
CA LEU A 13 32.16 7.12 59.51
C LEU A 13 32.65 7.57 58.12
N PHE A 14 33.97 7.66 57.91
CA PHE A 14 34.56 7.98 56.60
C PHE A 14 34.45 6.81 55.62
N LEU A 15 34.63 5.56 56.06
CA LEU A 15 34.37 4.36 55.25
C LEU A 15 32.86 4.17 54.97
N PHE A 16 31.98 4.50 55.91
CA PHE A 16 30.52 4.42 55.74
C PHE A 16 30.00 5.55 54.83
N GLN A 17 30.60 6.75 54.86
CA GLN A 17 30.32 7.82 53.88
C GLN A 17 30.90 7.53 52.48
N LEU A 18 32.02 6.81 52.37
CA LEU A 18 32.51 6.32 51.07
C LEU A 18 31.63 5.20 50.50
N LEU A 19 31.03 4.35 51.35
CA LEU A 19 30.09 3.30 50.95
C LEU A 19 28.68 3.85 50.63
N LEU A 20 28.31 5.02 51.15
CA LEU A 20 27.02 5.68 50.90
C LEU A 20 27.00 6.64 49.70
N HIS A 21 28.12 6.81 48.98
CA HIS A 21 28.20 7.65 47.77
C HIS A 21 28.62 6.90 46.50
N VAL A 22 28.59 5.57 46.50
CA VAL A 22 28.47 4.84 45.24
C VAL A 22 27.01 4.97 44.80
N ASN A 23 26.66 6.14 44.26
CA ASN A 23 25.53 6.22 43.34
C ASN A 23 25.91 5.31 42.18
N VAL A 24 25.48 4.05 42.25
CA VAL A 24 25.33 3.23 41.06
C VAL A 24 24.29 3.99 40.24
N VAL A 25 24.75 4.85 39.32
CA VAL A 25 23.89 5.45 38.32
C VAL A 25 23.36 4.25 37.52
N ALA A 26 22.13 3.86 37.81
CA ALA A 26 21.48 2.80 37.06
C ALA A 26 21.40 3.27 35.61
N ALA A 27 21.98 2.49 34.69
CA ALA A 27 21.90 2.75 33.26
C ALA A 27 20.42 2.89 32.87
N THR A 28 20.05 4.02 32.29
CA THR A 28 18.68 4.27 31.87
C THR A 28 18.44 3.60 30.52
N THR A 29 17.28 2.97 30.37
CA THR A 29 16.84 2.39 29.10
C THR A 29 15.87 3.34 28.41
N PHE A 30 16.22 3.73 27.20
CA PHE A 30 15.39 4.53 26.31
C PHE A 30 14.86 3.69 25.15
N TYR A 31 13.75 4.12 24.57
CA TYR A 31 13.08 3.50 23.45
C TYR A 31 12.94 4.50 22.30
N MET A 32 13.15 4.03 21.08
CA MET A 32 12.97 4.80 19.86
C MET A 32 12.15 3.99 18.85
N SER A 33 11.36 4.68 18.03
CA SER A 33 10.52 4.06 17.00
C SER A 33 10.35 5.00 15.81
N PRO A 34 10.20 4.49 14.58
CA PRO A 34 9.87 5.32 13.42
C PRO A 34 8.53 6.06 13.58
N ASN A 35 7.61 5.50 14.38
CA ASN A 35 6.32 6.11 14.72
C ASN A 35 6.35 6.91 16.04
N GLY A 36 7.55 7.10 16.62
CA GLY A 36 7.76 7.86 17.85
C GLY A 36 7.58 9.36 17.68
N ARG A 37 7.84 10.11 18.76
CA ARG A 37 7.85 11.60 18.72
C ARG A 37 8.94 12.12 19.64
N ASP A 38 9.72 13.09 19.18
CA ASP A 38 10.84 13.66 19.98
C ASP A 38 10.42 14.50 21.19
N ARG A 39 9.13 14.82 21.29
CA ARG A 39 8.51 15.37 22.52
C ARG A 39 8.28 14.33 23.61
N ASN A 40 8.39 13.04 23.30
CA ASN A 40 8.26 11.97 24.28
C ASN A 40 9.51 11.90 25.17
N ASN A 41 9.40 11.22 26.30
CA ASN A 41 10.52 11.03 27.23
C ASN A 41 11.40 9.82 26.89
N GLY A 42 10.96 8.94 25.98
CA GLY A 42 11.71 7.76 25.57
C GLY A 42 11.78 6.66 26.63
N LEU A 43 11.09 6.75 27.78
CA LEU A 43 11.25 5.80 28.89
C LEU A 43 10.33 4.57 28.81
N SER A 44 9.52 4.44 27.75
CA SER A 44 8.67 3.27 27.53
C SER A 44 8.40 3.03 26.05
N THR A 45 7.98 1.82 25.72
CA THR A 45 7.60 1.41 24.35
C THR A 45 6.39 2.18 23.81
N THR A 46 5.55 2.76 24.68
CA THR A 46 4.36 3.56 24.29
C THR A 46 4.68 5.04 24.09
N ARG A 47 5.81 5.52 24.61
CA ARG A 47 6.28 6.90 24.45
C ARG A 47 7.75 6.95 23.98
N PRO A 48 8.09 6.36 22.82
CA PRO A 48 9.46 6.34 22.30
C PRO A 48 9.85 7.67 21.65
N PHE A 49 11.16 7.95 21.60
CA PHE A 49 11.73 9.00 20.75
C PHE A 49 11.51 8.69 19.26
N GLN A 50 11.63 9.70 18.40
CA GLN A 50 11.57 9.54 16.95
C GLN A 50 12.95 9.55 16.29
N SER A 51 13.86 10.46 16.67
CA SER A 51 15.15 10.66 16.00
C SER A 51 16.38 10.21 16.80
N PHE A 52 17.43 9.77 16.10
CA PHE A 52 18.71 9.42 16.72
C PHE A 52 19.38 10.63 17.38
N SER A 53 19.27 11.80 16.75
CA SER A 53 19.72 13.08 17.32
C SER A 53 19.06 13.35 18.68
N LYS A 54 17.73 13.12 18.81
CA LYS A 54 17.04 13.27 20.09
C LYS A 54 17.47 12.22 21.11
N ALA A 55 17.58 10.96 20.69
CA ALA A 55 17.97 9.87 21.59
C ALA A 55 19.38 10.10 22.15
N PHE A 56 20.38 10.28 21.28
CA PHE A 56 21.77 10.44 21.70
C PHE A 56 22.06 11.77 22.38
N SER A 57 21.29 12.85 22.13
CA SER A 57 21.42 14.08 22.94
C SER A 57 20.81 13.97 24.34
N THR A 58 19.94 12.98 24.58
CA THR A 58 19.29 12.76 25.88
C THR A 58 20.00 11.71 26.73
N MET A 59 20.62 10.72 26.10
CA MET A 59 21.35 9.64 26.77
C MET A 59 22.61 10.13 27.47
N SER A 60 22.93 9.48 28.58
CA SER A 60 24.22 9.55 29.25
C SER A 60 25.09 8.34 28.88
N ARG A 61 26.39 8.44 29.16
CA ARG A 61 27.34 7.33 28.95
C ARG A 61 26.90 6.09 29.73
N GLY A 62 26.82 4.94 29.07
CA GLY A 62 26.39 3.68 29.68
C GLY A 62 24.88 3.41 29.61
N ASP A 63 24.07 4.36 29.12
CA ASP A 63 22.64 4.14 28.89
C ASP A 63 22.39 3.17 27.71
N SER A 64 21.17 2.63 27.67
CA SER A 64 20.71 1.74 26.61
C SER A 64 19.65 2.42 25.73
N LEU A 65 19.75 2.24 24.42
CA LEU A 65 18.73 2.59 23.43
C LEU A 65 18.18 1.31 22.80
N ILE A 66 16.89 1.06 23.01
CA ILE A 66 16.14 -0.03 22.41
C ILE A 66 15.36 0.51 21.21
N LEU A 67 15.65 -0.01 20.03
CA LEU A 67 14.94 0.30 18.80
C LEU A 67 13.74 -0.64 18.65
N LEU A 68 12.54 -0.07 18.56
CA LEU A 68 11.33 -0.83 18.22
C LEU A 68 11.33 -1.21 16.75
N ASP A 69 10.57 -2.25 16.41
CA ASP A 69 10.48 -2.79 15.05
C ASP A 69 10.13 -1.71 14.02
N GLY A 70 10.76 -1.78 12.86
CA GLY A 70 10.50 -0.87 11.75
C GLY A 70 11.73 -0.47 10.95
N VAL A 71 11.48 0.41 9.97
CA VAL A 71 12.48 0.96 9.08
C VAL A 71 12.83 2.38 9.53
N TYR A 72 14.11 2.61 9.80
CA TYR A 72 14.67 3.90 10.22
C TYR A 72 15.43 4.50 9.05
N SER A 73 15.17 5.75 8.73
CA SER A 73 15.82 6.46 7.63
C SER A 73 15.67 7.96 7.78
N GLU A 74 16.41 8.70 6.97
CA GLU A 74 16.20 10.15 6.83
C GLU A 74 14.76 10.46 6.39
N ASN A 75 14.22 9.69 5.45
CA ASN A 75 12.85 9.84 4.95
C ASN A 75 11.78 9.50 6.02
N ALA A 76 12.08 8.58 6.93
CA ALA A 76 11.20 8.26 8.06
C ALA A 76 11.25 9.32 9.18
N GLY A 77 12.07 10.37 9.03
CA GLY A 77 12.26 11.40 10.06
C GLY A 77 13.01 10.91 11.30
N THR A 78 13.67 9.75 11.22
CA THR A 78 14.44 9.19 12.34
C THR A 78 15.92 9.57 12.29
N GLY A 79 16.42 9.95 11.11
CA GLY A 79 17.85 9.96 10.82
C GLY A 79 18.44 8.54 10.81
N VAL A 80 19.77 8.46 10.86
CA VAL A 80 20.57 7.23 10.92
C VAL A 80 21.75 7.40 11.90
N ILE A 81 22.53 6.32 12.10
CA ILE A 81 23.68 6.31 13.02
C ILE A 81 24.97 6.69 12.29
N VAL A 82 25.01 7.93 11.79
CA VAL A 82 26.18 8.50 11.12
C VAL A 82 26.45 9.92 11.60
N ASN A 83 27.65 10.43 11.34
CA ASN A 83 27.95 11.83 11.59
C ASN A 83 27.09 12.72 10.65
N PRO A 84 26.34 13.72 11.16
CA PRO A 84 25.59 14.68 10.33
C PRO A 84 26.43 15.38 9.27
N LEU A 85 27.74 15.55 9.50
CA LEU A 85 28.65 16.21 8.54
C LEU A 85 29.16 15.26 7.45
N ASN A 86 28.98 13.94 7.60
CA ASN A 86 29.46 12.90 6.68
C ASN A 86 28.30 12.08 6.10
N GLY A 87 27.21 12.76 5.68
CA GLY A 87 26.10 12.14 4.96
C GLY A 87 24.83 11.89 5.76
N GLY A 88 24.75 12.34 7.02
CA GLY A 88 23.50 12.38 7.80
C GLY A 88 22.80 13.75 7.74
N SER A 89 21.53 13.81 8.14
CA SER A 89 20.82 15.06 8.40
C SER A 89 20.99 15.54 9.86
N SER A 90 20.33 16.63 10.24
CA SER A 90 20.23 17.07 11.64
C SER A 90 19.50 16.09 12.57
N LEU A 91 18.83 15.08 12.01
CA LEU A 91 18.15 14.00 12.73
C LEU A 91 19.08 12.81 13.00
N SER A 92 20.17 12.72 12.25
CA SER A 92 21.23 11.72 12.46
C SER A 92 22.13 12.11 13.63
N ALA A 93 22.71 11.10 14.27
CA ALA A 93 23.74 11.29 15.29
C ALA A 93 24.50 9.98 15.55
N GLN A 94 25.64 10.10 16.20
CA GLN A 94 26.44 8.95 16.63
C GLN A 94 26.27 8.72 18.14
N PRO A 95 26.36 7.47 18.62
CA PRO A 95 26.23 7.15 20.04
C PRO A 95 27.38 7.74 20.86
N LEU A 96 27.14 7.99 22.15
CA LEU A 96 28.19 8.35 23.09
C LEU A 96 28.96 7.10 23.54
N SER A 97 30.24 7.28 23.87
CA SER A 97 31.05 6.25 24.54
C SER A 97 30.40 5.74 25.83
N GLY A 98 30.55 4.44 26.10
CA GLY A 98 30.18 3.85 27.38
C GLY A 98 31.11 4.28 28.52
N VAL A 99 30.88 3.74 29.71
CA VAL A 99 31.73 4.01 30.89
C VAL A 99 32.93 3.06 30.89
N ASN A 100 32.67 1.77 30.69
CA ASN A 100 33.66 0.68 30.62
C ASN A 100 32.99 -0.56 30.00
N LEU A 101 33.71 -1.68 29.91
CA LEU A 101 33.20 -2.94 29.33
C LEU A 101 31.97 -3.53 30.04
N THR A 102 31.78 -3.28 31.35
CA THR A 102 30.61 -3.79 32.09
C THR A 102 29.42 -2.84 32.06
N ILE A 103 29.64 -1.59 31.66
CA ILE A 103 28.60 -0.56 31.49
C ILE A 103 28.81 0.13 30.12
N PRO A 104 28.61 -0.60 29.00
CA PRO A 104 28.71 -0.02 27.67
C PRO A 104 27.49 0.84 27.37
N THR A 105 27.63 1.81 26.46
CA THR A 105 26.45 2.40 25.82
C THR A 105 25.89 1.35 24.86
N MET A 106 24.66 0.89 25.10
CA MET A 106 24.06 -0.20 24.33
C MET A 106 23.03 0.35 23.34
N ILE A 107 23.11 -0.04 22.08
CA ILE A 107 22.11 0.24 21.06
C ILE A 107 21.68 -1.09 20.47
N ARG A 108 20.42 -1.47 20.66
CA ARG A 108 19.94 -2.77 20.20
C ARG A 108 18.52 -2.74 19.67
N ALA A 109 18.22 -3.66 18.78
CA ALA A 109 16.84 -3.97 18.44
C ALA A 109 16.11 -4.56 19.66
N LEU A 110 14.82 -4.26 19.81
CA LEU A 110 13.93 -4.97 20.74
C LEU A 110 13.81 -6.43 20.29
N ASN A 111 13.51 -6.62 19.00
CA ASN A 111 13.45 -7.92 18.33
C ASN A 111 14.54 -7.96 17.24
N PRO A 112 15.65 -8.72 17.45
CA PRO A 112 16.72 -8.83 16.47
C PRO A 112 16.22 -9.19 15.06
N GLY A 113 16.67 -8.45 14.05
CA GLY A 113 16.25 -8.64 12.65
C GLY A 113 14.94 -7.96 12.25
N GLN A 114 14.26 -7.28 13.17
CA GLN A 114 13.06 -6.47 12.87
C GLN A 114 13.36 -4.97 12.77
N VAL A 115 14.62 -4.58 12.97
CA VAL A 115 15.07 -3.18 12.86
C VAL A 115 16.01 -3.06 11.67
N ARG A 116 15.62 -2.20 10.73
CA ARG A 116 16.41 -1.90 9.54
C ARG A 116 16.70 -0.41 9.44
N ILE A 117 17.97 -0.04 9.41
CA ILE A 117 18.43 1.34 9.27
C ILE A 117 18.89 1.52 7.82
N GLN A 118 18.22 2.41 7.08
CA GLN A 118 18.58 2.76 5.70
C GLN A 118 19.73 3.76 5.68
N GLY A 119 20.85 3.33 6.24
CA GLY A 119 22.12 4.03 6.34
C GLY A 119 23.15 3.09 6.98
N GLY A 120 24.43 3.41 6.79
CA GLY A 120 25.51 2.68 7.43
C GLY A 120 25.59 2.92 8.93
N LEU A 121 26.39 2.10 9.61
CA LEU A 121 26.84 2.34 10.99
C LEU A 121 28.16 3.11 10.95
N GLN A 122 28.23 4.29 11.58
CA GLN A 122 29.49 4.98 11.82
C GLN A 122 29.72 5.17 13.32
N ILE A 123 30.79 4.57 13.84
CA ILE A 123 31.28 4.80 15.20
C ILE A 123 32.64 5.53 15.11
N GLY A 124 32.82 6.53 15.98
CA GLY A 124 33.94 7.47 15.96
C GLY A 124 34.03 8.31 14.70
N THR A 125 35.07 9.15 14.65
CA THR A 125 35.44 9.99 13.51
C THR A 125 36.95 10.24 13.51
N SER A 126 37.47 10.87 12.46
CA SER A 126 38.85 11.37 12.42
C SER A 126 39.26 12.27 13.59
N THR A 127 38.30 12.88 14.30
CA THR A 127 38.54 13.81 15.41
C THR A 127 37.92 13.38 16.74
N ARG A 128 37.10 12.31 16.76
CA ARG A 128 36.42 11.81 17.96
C ARG A 128 36.74 10.33 18.17
N LYS A 129 37.35 10.03 19.32
CA LYS A 129 37.56 8.65 19.78
C LYS A 129 36.38 8.17 20.60
N ASP A 130 35.81 7.05 20.19
CA ASP A 130 34.73 6.40 20.92
C ASP A 130 35.22 5.13 21.64
N THR A 131 34.56 4.74 22.72
CA THR A 131 34.89 3.54 23.49
C THR A 131 33.65 2.88 24.09
N PHE A 132 33.71 1.57 24.30
CA PHE A 132 32.69 0.81 25.05
C PHE A 132 31.27 0.99 24.51
N ILE A 133 31.09 0.87 23.20
CA ILE A 133 29.78 0.94 22.53
C ILE A 133 29.41 -0.45 22.05
N THR A 134 28.16 -0.88 22.31
CA THR A 134 27.64 -2.17 21.83
C THR A 134 26.46 -1.94 20.89
N ILE A 135 26.55 -2.46 19.67
CA ILE A 135 25.48 -2.49 18.67
C ILE A 135 24.98 -3.93 18.53
N GLN A 136 23.67 -4.17 18.62
CA GLN A 136 23.13 -5.53 18.57
C GLN A 136 21.81 -5.68 17.80
N GLY A 137 21.72 -6.71 16.95
CA GLY A 137 20.44 -7.17 16.41
C GLY A 137 19.86 -6.32 15.28
N ILE A 138 20.65 -5.42 14.68
CA ILE A 138 20.21 -4.40 13.71
C ILE A 138 20.72 -4.75 12.32
N THR A 139 19.93 -4.45 11.29
CA THR A 139 20.38 -4.52 9.89
C THR A 139 20.62 -3.11 9.35
N PHE A 140 21.82 -2.86 8.83
CA PHE A 140 22.25 -1.59 8.24
C PHE A 140 22.29 -1.70 6.71
N GLU A 141 21.73 -0.72 6.01
CA GLU A 141 21.79 -0.60 4.55
C GLU A 141 22.68 0.60 4.17
N GLY A 142 23.97 0.33 3.97
CA GLY A 142 24.99 1.34 3.69
C GLY A 142 26.37 0.90 4.16
N ASP A 143 27.40 1.62 3.70
CA ASP A 143 28.78 1.36 4.12
C ASP A 143 28.98 1.73 5.58
N SER A 144 29.51 0.79 6.34
CA SER A 144 29.66 0.87 7.78
C SER A 144 31.13 0.87 8.17
N VAL A 145 31.48 1.71 9.14
CA VAL A 145 32.84 1.87 9.62
C VAL A 145 32.87 2.09 11.12
N ILE A 146 33.76 1.36 11.77
CA ILE A 146 34.19 1.62 13.13
C ILE A 146 35.56 2.26 13.00
N GLU A 147 35.62 3.57 13.14
CA GLU A 147 36.86 4.33 13.06
C GLU A 147 37.13 5.02 14.37
N ASN A 148 38.40 5.10 14.76
CA ASN A 148 38.79 5.69 16.03
C ASN A 148 37.95 5.17 17.20
N CYS A 149 37.74 3.84 17.27
CA CYS A 149 37.10 3.19 18.42
C CYS A 149 38.00 2.13 19.03
N ASP A 150 38.01 2.09 20.36
CA ASP A 150 38.49 0.93 21.12
C ASP A 150 37.37 0.27 21.92
N PHE A 151 37.43 -1.05 22.07
CA PHE A 151 36.48 -1.82 22.89
C PHE A 151 35.01 -1.67 22.45
N CYS A 152 34.75 -1.40 21.16
CA CYS A 152 33.41 -1.49 20.59
C CYS A 152 33.02 -2.97 20.33
N THR A 153 31.73 -3.27 20.41
CA THR A 153 31.13 -4.55 20.00
C THR A 153 30.05 -4.32 18.96
N VAL A 154 30.09 -5.09 17.88
CA VAL A 154 28.98 -5.23 16.95
C VAL A 154 28.62 -6.71 16.89
N GLN A 155 27.38 -7.03 17.23
CA GLN A 155 26.93 -8.41 17.34
C GLN A 155 25.55 -8.66 16.73
N GLN A 156 25.35 -9.82 16.10
CA GLN A 156 24.03 -10.20 15.55
C GLN A 156 23.48 -9.17 14.54
N CYS A 157 24.37 -8.55 13.75
CA CYS A 157 24.04 -7.47 12.84
C CYS A 157 24.21 -7.88 11.37
N GLY A 158 23.30 -7.38 10.53
CA GLY A 158 23.38 -7.51 9.08
C GLY A 158 23.88 -6.22 8.43
N PHE A 159 24.72 -6.31 7.42
CA PHE A 159 25.27 -5.18 6.68
C PHE A 159 25.06 -5.36 5.17
N TYR A 160 24.06 -4.68 4.62
CA TYR A 160 23.92 -4.52 3.17
C TYR A 160 24.81 -3.37 2.69
N GLY A 161 26.06 -3.67 2.33
CA GLY A 161 27.10 -2.70 2.05
C GLY A 161 28.49 -3.25 2.36
N SER A 162 29.31 -2.47 3.06
CA SER A 162 30.60 -2.91 3.62
C SER A 162 30.68 -2.70 5.12
N LEU A 163 31.60 -3.40 5.79
CA LEU A 163 31.91 -3.23 7.22
C LEU A 163 33.41 -3.18 7.46
N TRP A 164 33.90 -2.06 7.99
CA TRP A 164 35.31 -1.84 8.25
C TRP A 164 35.61 -1.53 9.71
N ILE A 165 36.77 -1.98 10.18
CA ILE A 165 37.44 -1.42 11.35
C ILE A 165 38.70 -0.68 10.90
N GLY A 166 38.72 0.62 11.21
CA GLY A 166 39.83 1.54 10.96
C GLY A 166 39.76 2.28 9.62
N THR A 167 40.49 3.40 9.56
CA THR A 167 40.58 4.31 8.41
C THR A 167 42.00 4.83 8.26
N ASN A 168 42.27 5.63 7.22
CA ASN A 168 43.57 6.26 6.98
C ASN A 168 43.90 7.43 7.93
N ASN A 169 43.10 7.63 8.98
CA ASN A 169 43.29 8.71 9.93
C ASN A 169 44.13 8.22 11.11
N HIS A 170 45.44 8.29 10.91
CA HIS A 170 46.53 7.76 11.75
C HIS A 170 46.67 8.32 13.18
N GLN A 171 45.78 9.20 13.63
CA GLN A 171 45.99 9.92 14.89
C GLN A 171 45.55 9.14 16.13
N MET A 172 44.74 8.10 15.98
CA MET A 172 44.17 7.37 17.11
C MET A 172 43.90 5.91 16.76
N ASP A 173 44.42 5.01 17.58
CA ASP A 173 44.34 3.55 17.42
C ASP A 173 42.90 3.01 17.28
N ASN A 174 42.75 1.87 16.60
CA ASN A 174 41.51 1.09 16.47
C ASN A 174 41.73 -0.33 17.04
N GLN A 175 41.51 -0.51 18.35
CA GLN A 175 41.97 -1.70 19.04
C GLN A 175 40.92 -2.37 19.92
N TYR A 176 41.07 -3.67 20.13
CA TYR A 176 40.23 -4.46 21.04
C TYR A 176 38.74 -4.44 20.69
N ASN A 177 38.39 -4.18 19.43
CA ASN A 177 37.00 -4.25 18.97
C ASN A 177 36.60 -5.70 18.67
N LEU A 178 35.29 -5.98 18.78
CA LEU A 178 34.71 -7.30 18.55
C LEU A 178 33.58 -7.20 17.52
N ILE A 179 33.72 -7.93 16.43
CA ILE A 179 32.64 -8.18 15.47
C ILE A 179 32.26 -9.66 15.59
N GLU A 180 31.03 -9.94 15.99
CA GLU A 180 30.60 -11.30 16.31
C GLU A 180 29.22 -11.64 15.72
N ASP A 181 29.04 -12.82 15.14
CA ASP A 181 27.74 -13.27 14.60
C ASP A 181 27.11 -12.25 13.62
N CYS A 182 27.92 -11.71 12.70
CA CYS A 182 27.49 -10.69 11.74
C CYS A 182 27.55 -11.23 10.30
N TRP A 183 26.80 -10.60 9.39
CA TRP A 183 26.86 -10.96 7.97
C TRP A 183 26.87 -9.72 7.08
N VAL A 184 27.68 -9.77 6.03
CA VAL A 184 27.95 -8.66 5.13
C VAL A 184 27.68 -9.09 3.69
N TRP A 185 26.83 -8.35 2.98
CA TRP A 185 26.50 -8.65 1.60
C TRP A 185 26.18 -7.40 0.78
N GLY A 186 26.21 -7.54 -0.53
CA GLY A 186 25.74 -6.50 -1.45
C GLY A 186 26.57 -6.44 -2.71
N SER A 187 26.41 -5.35 -3.46
CA SER A 187 27.14 -5.09 -4.71
C SER A 187 27.76 -3.70 -4.70
N GLN A 188 28.56 -3.39 -5.72
CA GLN A 188 29.19 -2.08 -5.93
C GLN A 188 30.22 -1.72 -4.86
N ARG A 189 30.79 -2.72 -4.20
CA ARG A 189 31.89 -2.57 -3.26
C ARG A 189 33.08 -3.34 -3.76
N ARG A 190 34.26 -2.73 -3.62
CA ARG A 190 35.53 -3.37 -3.92
C ARG A 190 35.91 -4.38 -2.84
N ILE A 191 35.73 -4.00 -1.57
CA ILE A 191 36.02 -4.85 -0.42
C ILE A 191 34.80 -4.80 0.48
N PHE A 192 34.34 -5.98 0.91
CA PHE A 192 33.09 -6.10 1.68
C PHE A 192 33.32 -5.99 3.18
N ALA A 193 34.33 -6.65 3.72
CA ALA A 193 34.64 -6.55 5.13
C ALA A 193 36.15 -6.51 5.37
N GLY A 194 36.56 -5.93 6.49
CA GLY A 194 37.96 -6.01 6.85
C GLY A 194 38.46 -5.05 7.92
N LEU A 195 39.76 -5.14 8.10
CA LEU A 195 40.58 -4.36 9.01
C LEU A 195 41.53 -3.52 8.17
N PHE A 196 41.60 -2.23 8.48
CA PHE A 196 42.61 -1.33 7.93
C PHE A 196 43.26 -0.52 9.04
N GLN A 197 44.58 -0.61 9.19
CA GLN A 197 45.34 0.13 10.22
C GLN A 197 44.73 -0.05 11.62
N SER A 198 44.46 -1.30 11.97
CA SER A 198 43.75 -1.69 13.17
C SER A 198 44.34 -2.98 13.74
N ASN A 199 44.65 -2.97 15.03
CA ASN A 199 45.39 -4.04 15.70
C ASN A 199 44.59 -4.60 16.88
N TYR A 200 44.84 -5.83 17.32
CA TYR A 200 44.19 -6.41 18.51
C TYR A 200 42.66 -6.56 18.41
N ASN A 201 42.09 -6.70 17.21
CA ASN A 201 40.65 -6.87 17.03
C ASN A 201 40.28 -8.34 16.80
N VAL A 202 39.02 -8.67 17.10
CA VAL A 202 38.45 -10.01 16.91
C VAL A 202 37.27 -9.94 15.94
N TRP A 203 37.29 -10.81 14.93
CA TRP A 203 36.16 -11.07 14.05
C TRP A 203 35.76 -12.53 14.20
N ARG A 204 34.52 -12.80 14.60
CA ARG A 204 34.04 -14.13 14.95
C ARG A 204 32.71 -14.46 14.28
N ARG A 205 32.63 -15.61 13.60
CA ARG A 205 31.39 -16.12 12.96
C ARG A 205 30.76 -15.07 12.05
N VAL A 206 31.56 -14.59 11.11
CA VAL A 206 31.17 -13.55 10.16
C VAL A 206 30.97 -14.16 8.77
N VAL A 207 29.83 -13.91 8.14
CA VAL A 207 29.48 -14.44 6.82
C VAL A 207 29.49 -13.35 5.76
N ILE A 208 30.18 -13.57 4.64
CA ILE A 208 30.40 -12.54 3.62
C ILE A 208 30.03 -13.07 2.24
N ARG A 209 29.23 -12.31 1.48
CA ARG A 209 28.97 -12.54 0.05
C ARG A 209 29.06 -11.23 -0.73
N GLY A 210 29.98 -11.15 -1.69
CA GLY A 210 30.06 -10.01 -2.62
C GLY A 210 29.40 -10.28 -3.96
N ASP A 211 28.57 -9.35 -4.43
CA ASP A 211 27.85 -9.42 -5.72
C ASP A 211 28.51 -8.57 -6.82
N GLY A 212 29.83 -8.46 -6.80
CA GLY A 212 30.62 -7.69 -7.77
C GLY A 212 30.64 -6.18 -7.49
N CYS A 213 31.64 -5.49 -8.04
CA CYS A 213 31.82 -4.05 -7.87
C CYS A 213 31.31 -3.27 -9.09
N GLY A 214 31.80 -3.55 -10.30
CA GLY A 214 31.23 -2.99 -11.53
C GLY A 214 31.35 -1.47 -11.69
N VAL A 215 32.22 -0.81 -10.93
CA VAL A 215 32.55 0.62 -11.07
C VAL A 215 34.00 0.81 -11.49
N PRO A 216 34.38 1.93 -12.15
CA PRO A 216 35.74 2.13 -12.69
C PRO A 216 36.86 1.97 -11.66
N ALA A 217 36.61 2.35 -10.39
CA ALA A 217 37.57 2.20 -9.30
C ALA A 217 37.98 0.74 -9.04
N CYS A 218 37.19 -0.24 -9.48
CA CYS A 218 37.45 -1.67 -9.31
C CYS A 218 38.21 -2.30 -10.47
N ALA A 219 38.47 -1.58 -11.56
CA ALA A 219 39.23 -2.10 -12.69
C ALA A 219 40.74 -2.23 -12.41
N THR A 220 41.26 -1.43 -11.49
CA THR A 220 42.69 -1.39 -11.18
C THR A 220 43.00 -1.71 -9.72
N ALA A 221 41.98 -1.90 -8.89
CA ALA A 221 42.11 -2.16 -7.46
C ALA A 221 41.49 -3.51 -7.09
N PRO A 222 42.06 -4.25 -6.12
CA PRO A 222 41.70 -5.63 -5.87
C PRO A 222 40.30 -5.76 -5.31
N ASN A 223 39.47 -6.65 -5.87
CA ASN A 223 38.17 -7.03 -5.33
C ASN A 223 38.32 -8.14 -4.28
N VAL A 224 37.84 -7.91 -3.05
CA VAL A 224 38.09 -8.79 -1.90
C VAL A 224 36.83 -9.04 -1.08
N GLY A 225 36.66 -10.27 -0.58
CA GLY A 225 35.65 -10.57 0.43
C GLY A 225 36.00 -9.97 1.79
N PHE A 226 37.04 -10.52 2.43
CA PHE A 226 37.57 -10.08 3.71
C PHE A 226 39.05 -9.69 3.62
N ALA A 227 39.40 -8.47 4.06
CA ALA A 227 40.77 -7.95 4.00
C ALA A 227 41.36 -7.65 5.38
N VAL A 228 42.61 -8.04 5.62
CA VAL A 228 43.45 -7.52 6.71
C VAL A 228 44.56 -6.70 6.08
N TYR A 229 44.41 -5.38 6.11
CA TYR A 229 45.31 -4.47 5.40
C TYR A 229 46.06 -3.56 6.36
N GLN A 230 47.40 -3.65 6.38
CA GLN A 230 48.26 -2.85 7.24
C GLN A 230 47.91 -2.99 8.73
N ALA A 231 47.79 -4.22 9.20
CA ALA A 231 47.23 -4.56 10.50
C ALA A 231 47.92 -5.80 11.08
N HIS A 232 48.07 -5.87 12.40
CA HIS A 232 48.70 -6.97 13.11
C HIS A 232 47.98 -7.36 14.41
N ASP A 233 48.30 -8.54 14.93
CA ASP A 233 47.73 -9.07 16.18
C ASP A 233 46.19 -9.11 16.17
N ASN A 234 45.55 -9.40 15.03
CA ASN A 234 44.11 -9.61 14.98
C ASN A 234 43.77 -11.11 15.00
N ILE A 235 42.57 -11.46 15.46
CA ILE A 235 42.08 -12.85 15.47
C ILE A 235 40.82 -12.94 14.63
N ILE A 236 40.84 -13.83 13.65
CA ILE A 236 39.76 -14.07 12.70
C ILE A 236 39.31 -15.52 12.92
N GLU A 237 38.11 -15.70 13.47
CA GLU A 237 37.59 -16.96 14.01
C GLU A 237 36.30 -17.35 13.29
N ASN A 238 36.26 -18.52 12.65
CA ASN A 238 35.10 -18.99 11.90
C ASN A 238 34.53 -17.92 10.95
N VAL A 239 35.37 -17.24 10.17
CA VAL A 239 34.89 -16.30 9.14
C VAL A 239 34.70 -17.04 7.82
N LEU A 240 33.55 -16.84 7.20
CA LEU A 240 33.13 -17.47 5.95
C LEU A 240 32.98 -16.42 4.86
N VAL A 241 33.71 -16.59 3.76
CA VAL A 241 33.47 -15.87 2.50
C VAL A 241 32.95 -16.89 1.50
N MET A 242 31.80 -16.62 0.87
CA MET A 242 31.20 -17.56 -0.06
C MET A 242 30.50 -16.89 -1.24
N ASP A 243 30.46 -17.63 -2.36
CA ASP A 243 29.65 -17.32 -3.56
C ASP A 243 29.85 -15.89 -4.08
N ARG A 244 31.05 -15.35 -3.87
CA ARG A 244 31.42 -14.04 -4.37
C ARG A 244 31.45 -14.08 -5.89
N ILE A 245 31.03 -13.00 -6.53
CA ILE A 245 31.14 -12.82 -7.98
C ILE A 245 31.93 -11.55 -8.29
N LEU A 246 32.56 -11.54 -9.46
CA LEU A 246 33.23 -10.38 -10.03
C LEU A 246 32.36 -9.81 -11.15
N ALA A 247 32.24 -8.49 -11.20
CA ALA A 247 31.73 -7.85 -12.41
C ALA A 247 32.76 -7.97 -13.54
N PRO A 248 32.37 -7.88 -14.83
CA PRO A 248 33.29 -8.06 -15.95
C PRO A 248 34.52 -7.15 -15.96
N THR A 249 34.41 -5.97 -15.33
CA THR A 249 35.49 -4.98 -15.23
C THR A 249 36.30 -5.09 -13.95
N ASP A 250 35.96 -5.99 -13.03
CA ASP A 250 36.62 -6.05 -11.73
C ASP A 250 37.98 -6.72 -11.83
N SER A 251 38.98 -6.16 -11.13
CA SER A 251 40.25 -6.82 -10.91
C SER A 251 40.09 -7.93 -9.88
N SER A 252 40.35 -9.17 -10.30
CA SER A 252 40.35 -10.35 -9.44
C SER A 252 41.44 -10.29 -8.37
N PHE A 253 41.16 -10.79 -7.17
CA PHE A 253 42.17 -10.90 -6.12
C PHE A 253 41.96 -12.16 -5.27
N ALA A 254 41.10 -12.08 -4.23
CA ALA A 254 40.85 -13.19 -3.33
C ALA A 254 39.58 -13.03 -2.50
N ASP A 255 39.05 -14.13 -1.99
CA ASP A 255 38.06 -14.11 -0.92
C ASP A 255 38.67 -13.57 0.39
N PHE A 256 39.83 -14.08 0.80
CA PHE A 256 40.61 -13.58 1.93
C PHE A 256 41.91 -12.95 1.48
N ALA A 257 42.14 -11.70 1.87
CA ALA A 257 43.36 -10.97 1.57
C ALA A 257 44.09 -10.54 2.83
N ALA A 258 45.42 -10.60 2.80
CA ALA A 258 46.27 -9.92 3.76
C ALA A 258 47.40 -9.20 3.03
N ALA A 259 47.60 -7.92 3.30
CA ALA A 259 48.67 -7.14 2.68
C ALA A 259 49.13 -6.01 3.61
N SER A 260 50.35 -5.52 3.41
CA SER A 260 50.81 -4.26 4.00
C SER A 260 51.86 -3.63 3.11
N GLN A 261 51.69 -2.32 2.88
CA GLN A 261 52.64 -1.47 2.16
C GLN A 261 53.11 -0.31 3.05
N SER A 262 52.73 -0.33 4.34
CA SER A 262 53.00 0.77 5.26
C SER A 262 54.49 0.90 5.53
N GLN A 263 54.99 2.13 5.58
CA GLN A 263 56.35 2.42 6.01
C GLN A 263 56.46 2.47 7.55
N ASP A 264 55.33 2.59 8.24
CA ASP A 264 55.24 2.63 9.69
C ASP A 264 55.16 1.21 10.27
N SER A 265 56.09 0.89 11.17
CA SER A 265 56.19 -0.40 11.85
C SER A 265 54.97 -0.77 12.69
N ASN A 266 54.18 0.22 13.13
CA ASN A 266 52.91 -0.01 13.85
C ASN A 266 51.83 -0.64 12.97
N PHE A 267 52.04 -0.67 11.65
CA PHE A 267 51.08 -1.17 10.67
C PHE A 267 51.73 -2.21 9.71
N PHE A 268 52.84 -2.81 10.13
CA PHE A 268 53.36 -4.00 9.46
C PHE A 268 52.36 -5.15 9.61
N SER A 269 52.28 -6.02 8.61
CA SER A 269 51.37 -7.17 8.68
C SER A 269 52.03 -8.32 9.47
N GLY A 270 51.38 -8.82 10.50
CA GLY A 270 51.91 -9.99 11.21
C GLY A 270 51.08 -10.38 12.41
N ARG A 271 51.35 -11.56 12.95
CA ARG A 271 50.69 -12.13 14.13
C ARG A 271 49.17 -12.20 14.05
N ASN A 272 48.61 -12.06 12.85
CA ASN A 272 47.19 -12.25 12.60
C ASN A 272 46.91 -13.76 12.58
N LYS A 273 45.93 -14.18 13.37
CA LYS A 273 45.47 -15.57 13.44
C LYS A 273 44.20 -15.75 12.61
N TRP A 274 44.19 -16.77 11.77
CA TRP A 274 43.07 -17.18 10.95
C TRP A 274 42.70 -18.60 11.35
N LEU A 275 41.56 -18.76 12.03
CA LEU A 275 41.19 -19.97 12.74
C LEU A 275 39.81 -20.42 12.27
N GLY A 276 39.74 -21.59 11.62
CA GLY A 276 38.46 -22.12 11.15
C GLY A 276 37.82 -21.31 10.00
N CYS A 277 38.61 -20.54 9.23
CA CYS A 277 38.10 -19.69 8.16
C CYS A 277 37.81 -20.50 6.89
N MET A 278 36.77 -20.12 6.15
CA MET A 278 36.28 -20.88 5.00
C MET A 278 36.08 -19.97 3.78
N SER A 279 36.68 -20.33 2.64
CA SER A 279 36.38 -19.76 1.32
C SER A 279 35.68 -20.80 0.46
N ILE A 280 34.48 -20.46 -0.04
CA ILE A 280 33.62 -21.37 -0.80
C ILE A 280 33.24 -20.72 -2.14
N HIS A 281 33.57 -21.39 -3.25
CA HIS A 281 33.32 -20.92 -4.62
C HIS A 281 33.93 -19.55 -4.92
N SER A 282 35.19 -19.34 -4.53
CA SER A 282 35.87 -18.10 -4.86
C SER A 282 36.00 -17.92 -6.38
N PRO A 283 35.60 -16.75 -6.94
CA PRO A 283 35.73 -16.47 -8.36
C PRO A 283 37.20 -16.26 -8.78
N ASP A 284 38.11 -16.18 -7.81
CA ASP A 284 39.55 -16.06 -7.95
C ASP A 284 40.25 -16.93 -6.86
N SER A 285 41.17 -16.41 -6.04
CA SER A 285 41.88 -17.20 -5.02
C SER A 285 41.11 -17.29 -3.71
N GLY A 286 41.17 -18.43 -3.02
CA GLY A 286 40.55 -18.54 -1.70
C GLY A 286 41.24 -17.65 -0.67
N PHE A 287 42.55 -17.85 -0.49
CA PHE A 287 43.40 -17.02 0.37
C PHE A 287 44.58 -16.49 -0.44
N TYR A 288 44.80 -15.18 -0.44
CA TYR A 288 45.92 -14.54 -1.10
C TYR A 288 46.58 -13.51 -0.19
N PHE A 289 47.71 -13.88 0.40
CA PHE A 289 48.42 -13.08 1.38
C PHE A 289 49.77 -12.64 0.82
N GLU A 290 49.97 -11.31 0.67
CA GLU A 290 51.14 -10.71 0.05
C GLU A 290 51.61 -9.40 0.72
N PRO A 291 52.10 -9.44 1.96
CA PRO A 291 52.59 -8.24 2.63
C PRO A 291 54.00 -7.89 2.14
N ASP A 292 54.28 -6.60 1.94
CA ASP A 292 55.64 -6.13 1.64
C ASP A 292 56.49 -6.03 2.92
N ARG A 293 55.86 -5.70 4.05
CA ARG A 293 56.52 -5.55 5.36
C ARG A 293 55.77 -6.28 6.44
N THR A 294 56.53 -7.01 7.25
CA THR A 294 55.97 -8.01 8.14
C THR A 294 56.52 -8.01 9.55
N LEU A 295 55.77 -8.63 10.45
CA LEU A 295 56.19 -9.00 11.80
C LEU A 295 56.21 -10.52 11.95
N ASP A 296 56.93 -11.02 12.95
CA ASP A 296 57.02 -12.45 13.27
C ASP A 296 56.03 -12.91 14.36
N PRO A 297 55.41 -14.09 14.20
CA PRO A 297 55.17 -14.80 12.93
C PRO A 297 54.27 -13.98 12.00
N THR A 298 54.44 -14.07 10.68
CA THR A 298 53.67 -13.25 9.74
C THR A 298 52.24 -13.74 9.58
N PHE A 299 52.04 -15.04 9.34
CA PHE A 299 50.71 -15.62 9.19
C PHE A 299 50.57 -16.90 9.99
N VAL A 300 49.43 -17.02 10.69
CA VAL A 300 49.03 -18.24 11.39
C VAL A 300 47.66 -18.64 10.87
N LEU A 301 47.60 -19.72 10.08
CA LEU A 301 46.37 -20.31 9.58
C LEU A 301 46.22 -21.71 10.17
N ARG A 302 45.05 -21.97 10.79
CA ARG A 302 44.70 -23.28 11.34
C ARG A 302 43.27 -23.65 11.02
N HIS A 303 43.05 -24.90 10.64
CA HIS A 303 41.70 -25.42 10.34
C HIS A 303 40.98 -24.58 9.27
N CYS A 304 41.71 -23.97 8.32
CA CYS A 304 41.09 -23.21 7.24
C CYS A 304 40.82 -24.08 6.01
N VAL A 305 39.74 -23.76 5.30
CA VAL A 305 39.25 -24.51 4.14
C VAL A 305 39.08 -23.58 2.95
N SER A 306 39.52 -24.03 1.77
CA SER A 306 39.24 -23.41 0.48
C SER A 306 38.63 -24.45 -0.46
N VAL A 307 37.40 -24.22 -0.92
CA VAL A 307 36.68 -25.14 -1.82
C VAL A 307 36.30 -24.42 -3.11
N ASN A 308 36.61 -25.05 -4.24
CA ASN A 308 36.21 -24.60 -5.58
C ASN A 308 36.70 -23.19 -5.93
N SER A 309 37.95 -22.86 -5.59
CA SER A 309 38.56 -21.58 -6.00
C SER A 309 38.95 -21.61 -7.49
N ASN A 310 38.62 -20.57 -8.25
CA ASN A 310 39.10 -20.42 -9.64
C ASN A 310 40.61 -20.10 -9.74
N GLY A 311 41.21 -19.67 -8.65
CA GLY A 311 42.64 -19.46 -8.47
C GLY A 311 43.23 -20.48 -7.50
N THR A 312 44.25 -20.04 -6.77
CA THR A 312 44.94 -20.87 -5.77
C THR A 312 44.08 -21.04 -4.53
N GLY A 313 44.12 -22.22 -3.91
CA GLY A 313 43.42 -22.46 -2.65
C GLY A 313 43.97 -21.57 -1.54
N PHE A 314 45.26 -21.71 -1.26
CA PHE A 314 46.04 -20.87 -0.34
C PHE A 314 47.31 -20.35 -1.01
N ASN A 315 47.47 -19.03 -1.12
CA ASN A 315 48.64 -18.40 -1.69
C ASN A 315 49.33 -17.48 -0.68
N MET A 316 50.52 -17.88 -0.24
CA MET A 316 51.41 -17.04 0.58
C MET A 316 52.54 -16.54 -0.32
N ALA A 317 52.72 -15.22 -0.41
CA ALA A 317 53.65 -14.61 -1.34
C ALA A 317 54.35 -13.37 -0.76
N ARG A 318 55.39 -12.93 -1.48
CA ARG A 318 56.26 -11.76 -1.21
C ARG A 318 57.20 -11.91 -0.02
N ASN A 319 56.75 -11.56 1.18
CA ASN A 319 57.60 -11.49 2.36
C ASN A 319 56.83 -12.08 3.55
N GLY A 320 57.49 -12.85 4.42
CA GLY A 320 56.81 -13.42 5.58
C GLY A 320 57.68 -14.35 6.40
N SER A 321 57.62 -14.21 7.72
CA SER A 321 58.46 -14.87 8.72
C SER A 321 57.70 -15.92 9.49
N ASN A 322 58.33 -17.08 9.73
CA ASN A 322 57.77 -18.13 10.58
C ASN A 322 56.31 -18.43 10.23
N LEU A 323 56.04 -18.67 8.94
CA LEU A 323 54.69 -18.94 8.44
C LEU A 323 54.17 -20.23 9.07
N VAL A 324 52.95 -20.21 9.60
CA VAL A 324 52.31 -21.39 10.21
C VAL A 324 51.07 -21.74 9.40
N LEU A 325 51.17 -22.79 8.58
CA LEU A 325 50.07 -23.37 7.81
C LEU A 325 49.80 -24.79 8.31
N GLU A 326 48.76 -24.94 9.12
CA GLU A 326 48.45 -26.22 9.80
C GLU A 326 47.00 -26.61 9.61
N ASN A 327 46.72 -27.90 9.42
CA ASN A 327 45.36 -28.44 9.40
C ASN A 327 44.49 -27.75 8.33
N LEU A 328 44.95 -27.70 7.08
CA LEU A 328 44.27 -26.98 6.00
C LEU A 328 43.61 -27.95 5.00
N MET A 329 42.59 -27.48 4.29
CA MET A 329 42.01 -28.19 3.13
C MET A 329 41.91 -27.28 1.92
N ALA A 330 42.61 -27.63 0.85
CA ALA A 330 42.43 -27.05 -0.48
C ALA A 330 41.74 -28.09 -1.37
N ILE A 331 40.48 -27.83 -1.73
CA ILE A 331 39.64 -28.76 -2.48
C ILE A 331 39.23 -28.12 -3.80
N ARG A 332 39.54 -28.77 -4.92
CA ARG A 332 39.12 -28.38 -6.27
C ARG A 332 39.52 -26.95 -6.67
N SER A 333 40.72 -26.52 -6.26
CA SER A 333 41.31 -25.25 -6.71
C SER A 333 41.76 -25.38 -8.18
N GLN A 334 41.45 -24.42 -9.05
CA GLN A 334 41.85 -24.50 -10.47
C GLN A 334 43.35 -24.22 -10.70
N TRP A 335 44.04 -23.62 -9.72
CA TRP A 335 45.50 -23.44 -9.74
C TRP A 335 46.18 -24.39 -8.75
N ASP A 336 47.09 -23.88 -7.91
CA ASP A 336 47.77 -24.67 -6.90
C ASP A 336 46.81 -24.88 -5.72
N GLY A 337 46.90 -26.03 -5.04
CA GLY A 337 46.17 -26.23 -3.79
C GLY A 337 46.74 -25.32 -2.71
N VAL A 338 48.04 -25.47 -2.43
CA VAL A 338 48.80 -24.60 -1.53
C VAL A 338 50.06 -24.09 -2.24
N ARG A 339 50.22 -22.77 -2.28
CA ARG A 339 51.42 -22.08 -2.77
C ARG A 339 52.09 -21.31 -1.64
N VAL A 340 53.39 -21.54 -1.48
CA VAL A 340 54.30 -20.68 -0.71
C VAL A 340 55.40 -20.23 -1.65
N GLY A 341 55.45 -18.93 -1.92
CA GLY A 341 56.25 -18.34 -3.00
C GLY A 341 57.77 -18.51 -2.82
N PRO A 342 58.54 -18.73 -3.91
CA PRO A 342 60.00 -18.75 -3.85
C PRO A 342 60.59 -17.40 -3.41
N GLU A 343 59.89 -16.31 -3.73
CA GLU A 343 60.27 -14.92 -3.45
C GLU A 343 60.28 -14.53 -1.96
N ASP A 344 59.78 -15.37 -1.05
CA ASP A 344 59.84 -15.15 0.40
C ASP A 344 61.31 -15.22 0.87
N ALA A 345 62.01 -14.09 0.75
CA ALA A 345 63.47 -14.00 0.67
C ALA A 345 64.23 -14.17 2.00
N LEU A 346 63.53 -14.39 3.13
CA LEU A 346 64.17 -14.27 4.45
C LEU A 346 63.93 -15.42 5.44
N LEU A 347 63.02 -16.39 5.24
CA LEU A 347 62.28 -16.89 6.42
C LEU A 347 61.89 -18.38 6.45
N SER A 348 61.90 -18.95 7.66
CA SER A 348 61.45 -20.28 8.05
C SER A 348 59.92 -20.40 8.12
N GLY A 349 59.38 -21.62 8.18
CA GLY A 349 57.93 -21.85 8.32
C GLY A 349 57.57 -23.32 8.44
N THR A 350 56.29 -23.58 8.68
CA THR A 350 55.69 -24.91 8.84
C THR A 350 54.51 -25.05 7.88
N VAL A 351 54.53 -26.13 7.08
CA VAL A 351 53.43 -26.54 6.20
C VAL A 351 53.10 -27.98 6.54
N ARG A 352 51.99 -28.22 7.27
CA ARG A 352 51.66 -29.58 7.71
C ARG A 352 50.20 -29.87 7.98
N ASN A 353 49.84 -31.16 8.02
CA ASN A 353 48.48 -31.63 8.27
C ASN A 353 47.50 -31.12 7.20
N ILE A 354 47.88 -31.14 5.92
CA ILE A 354 47.09 -30.50 4.85
C ILE A 354 46.56 -31.53 3.85
N VAL A 355 45.30 -31.39 3.47
CA VAL A 355 44.72 -32.07 2.31
C VAL A 355 44.73 -31.12 1.12
N SER A 356 45.31 -31.56 0.01
CA SER A 356 45.23 -30.92 -1.31
C SER A 356 44.58 -31.88 -2.29
N PHE A 357 43.31 -31.63 -2.60
CA PHE A 357 42.45 -32.54 -3.36
C PHE A 357 42.01 -31.87 -4.66
N GLN A 358 42.34 -32.48 -5.80
CA GLN A 358 41.94 -32.05 -7.14
C GLN A 358 42.38 -30.63 -7.51
N SER A 359 43.63 -30.26 -7.23
CA SER A 359 44.21 -28.99 -7.68
C SER A 359 44.51 -28.99 -9.20
N GLY A 360 44.21 -27.92 -9.93
CA GLY A 360 44.41 -27.84 -11.38
C GLY A 360 45.87 -27.76 -11.83
N ARG A 361 46.79 -27.31 -10.96
CA ARG A 361 48.24 -27.29 -11.23
C ARG A 361 49.00 -28.20 -10.27
N TYR A 362 49.48 -27.64 -9.17
CA TYR A 362 50.26 -28.38 -8.18
C TYR A 362 49.47 -28.58 -6.91
N GLY A 363 49.55 -29.78 -6.32
CA GLY A 363 48.99 -30.00 -5.00
C GLY A 363 49.64 -29.06 -3.96
N PHE A 364 50.97 -29.02 -4.00
CA PHE A 364 51.81 -28.12 -3.23
C PHE A 364 52.90 -27.49 -4.10
N ASN A 365 52.88 -26.16 -4.21
CA ASN A 365 53.93 -25.36 -4.84
C ASN A 365 54.60 -24.51 -3.76
N SER A 366 55.41 -25.17 -2.93
CA SER A 366 55.83 -24.62 -1.65
C SER A 366 57.34 -24.59 -1.55
N LYS A 367 57.88 -23.44 -1.12
CA LYS A 367 59.28 -23.28 -0.74
C LYS A 367 59.65 -24.09 0.51
N PHE A 368 58.68 -24.36 1.39
CA PHE A 368 58.86 -25.23 2.56
C PHE A 368 58.42 -26.65 2.23
N GLU A 369 59.18 -27.62 2.70
CA GLU A 369 58.83 -29.03 2.58
C GLU A 369 57.56 -29.33 3.38
N PRO A 370 56.47 -29.76 2.73
CA PRO A 370 55.26 -30.13 3.44
C PRO A 370 55.42 -31.47 4.17
N SER A 371 54.80 -31.61 5.34
CA SER A 371 54.78 -32.86 6.11
C SER A 371 53.37 -33.21 6.57
N TYR A 372 53.07 -34.50 6.75
CA TYR A 372 51.75 -35.00 7.13
C TYR A 372 50.66 -34.47 6.19
N VAL A 373 50.83 -34.71 4.88
CA VAL A 373 49.94 -34.17 3.86
C VAL A 373 49.28 -35.27 3.05
N ASN A 374 48.03 -35.04 2.67
CA ASN A 374 47.36 -35.82 1.64
C ASN A 374 47.30 -35.01 0.36
N VAL A 375 47.74 -35.57 -0.76
CA VAL A 375 47.71 -34.90 -2.07
C VAL A 375 47.22 -35.86 -3.15
N PHE A 376 46.10 -35.52 -3.77
CA PHE A 376 45.48 -36.39 -4.77
C PHE A 376 44.82 -35.59 -5.88
N GLY A 377 44.98 -36.04 -7.13
CA GLY A 377 44.30 -35.45 -8.29
C GLY A 377 44.89 -34.14 -8.79
N SER A 378 46.19 -33.88 -8.58
CA SER A 378 46.84 -32.66 -9.09
C SER A 378 47.00 -32.70 -10.62
N GLY A 379 46.72 -31.59 -11.31
CA GLY A 379 46.72 -31.54 -12.78
C GLY A 379 48.10 -31.60 -13.46
N ILE A 380 49.17 -31.11 -12.80
CA ILE A 380 50.55 -31.19 -13.30
C ILE A 380 51.37 -32.18 -12.46
N SER A 381 51.59 -31.87 -11.19
CA SER A 381 52.30 -32.74 -10.25
C SER A 381 51.83 -32.50 -8.82
N ASN A 382 52.06 -33.47 -7.93
CA ASN A 382 51.68 -33.30 -6.53
C ASN A 382 52.53 -32.26 -5.80
N PHE A 383 53.78 -32.09 -6.20
CA PHE A 383 54.73 -31.18 -5.58
C PHE A 383 55.53 -30.40 -6.62
N GLN A 384 55.86 -29.14 -6.28
CA GLN A 384 56.72 -28.24 -7.01
C GLN A 384 57.59 -27.43 -6.04
N GLN A 385 58.82 -27.10 -6.46
CA GLN A 385 59.92 -26.49 -5.67
C GLN A 385 60.54 -27.41 -4.61
N THR A 386 59.72 -28.09 -3.82
CA THR A 386 60.14 -29.07 -2.81
C THR A 386 59.40 -30.39 -2.99
N SER A 387 59.77 -31.42 -2.23
CA SER A 387 59.01 -32.67 -2.08
C SER A 387 58.46 -32.78 -0.66
N GLY A 388 57.40 -33.58 -0.48
CA GLY A 388 56.96 -33.92 0.87
C GLY A 388 58.00 -34.78 1.61
N THR A 389 58.15 -34.54 2.90
CA THR A 389 59.20 -35.18 3.73
C THR A 389 58.71 -36.39 4.50
N LEU A 390 57.69 -36.20 5.33
CA LEU A 390 57.16 -37.18 6.28
C LEU A 390 55.64 -37.24 6.17
N GLY A 391 55.03 -38.41 6.35
CA GLY A 391 53.58 -38.56 6.43
C GLY A 391 52.83 -38.16 5.14
N VAL A 392 53.43 -38.37 3.98
CA VAL A 392 52.81 -38.04 2.68
C VAL A 392 51.92 -39.19 2.23
N SER A 393 50.64 -38.89 1.98
CA SER A 393 49.66 -39.81 1.40
C SER A 393 49.19 -39.28 0.05
N THR A 394 49.12 -40.17 -0.95
CA THR A 394 48.52 -39.87 -2.26
C THR A 394 47.25 -40.66 -2.49
N THR A 395 46.61 -41.13 -1.42
CA THR A 395 45.32 -41.83 -1.48
C THR A 395 44.22 -40.81 -1.75
N ASP A 396 43.21 -41.17 -2.54
CA ASP A 396 42.02 -40.35 -2.72
C ASP A 396 41.39 -40.04 -1.35
N PRO A 397 41.29 -38.77 -0.91
CA PRO A 397 40.74 -38.41 0.39
C PRO A 397 39.27 -38.80 0.54
N THR A 398 38.54 -39.05 -0.55
CA THR A 398 37.15 -39.53 -0.49
C THR A 398 37.06 -41.06 -0.38
N ALA A 399 38.17 -41.78 -0.59
CA ALA A 399 38.20 -43.24 -0.50
C ALA A 399 37.79 -43.72 0.90
N ALA A 400 36.99 -44.80 0.92
CA ALA A 400 36.39 -45.35 2.14
C ALA A 400 35.62 -44.31 3.00
N GLY A 401 35.25 -43.16 2.42
CA GLY A 401 34.56 -42.10 3.11
C GLY A 401 35.41 -41.34 4.13
N ALA A 402 36.73 -41.23 3.94
CA ALA A 402 37.60 -40.49 4.86
C ALA A 402 37.30 -38.98 4.90
N LEU A 403 36.97 -38.40 3.74
CA LEU A 403 36.51 -37.02 3.58
C LEU A 403 35.12 -37.02 2.91
N LYS A 404 34.06 -36.83 3.71
CA LYS A 404 32.68 -36.71 3.21
C LYS A 404 32.21 -35.27 3.10
N TYR A 405 32.75 -34.39 3.95
CA TYR A 405 32.34 -33.01 4.11
C TYR A 405 33.59 -32.13 4.15
N PRO A 406 33.56 -30.90 3.62
CA PRO A 406 34.73 -30.03 3.56
C PRO A 406 35.16 -29.48 4.94
N VAL A 407 34.39 -29.75 5.99
CA VAL A 407 34.59 -29.24 7.35
C VAL A 407 34.91 -30.34 8.36
N ARG A 408 34.99 -31.60 7.93
CA ARG A 408 35.14 -32.76 8.84
C ARG A 408 35.97 -33.88 8.22
N ILE A 409 36.96 -34.34 9.00
CA ILE A 409 37.60 -35.64 8.79
C ILE A 409 36.79 -36.72 9.51
N GLU A 410 36.42 -37.79 8.80
CA GLU A 410 35.62 -38.87 9.39
C GLU A 410 36.48 -39.73 10.32
N THR A 411 35.91 -40.11 11.46
CA THR A 411 36.58 -40.92 12.48
C THR A 411 36.92 -42.32 11.98
N ASN A 412 38.03 -42.87 12.47
CA ASN A 412 38.64 -44.14 12.07
C ASN A 412 39.01 -44.21 10.58
N SER A 413 39.17 -43.06 9.92
CA SER A 413 39.66 -42.99 8.54
C SER A 413 41.19 -42.90 8.49
N PHE A 414 41.78 -43.04 7.30
CA PHE A 414 43.22 -42.90 7.14
C PHE A 414 43.74 -41.47 7.31
N LEU A 415 42.83 -40.48 7.38
CA LEU A 415 43.15 -39.07 7.66
C LEU A 415 43.01 -38.74 9.16
N ASP A 416 42.29 -39.58 9.92
CA ASP A 416 42.02 -39.42 11.35
C ASP A 416 43.24 -39.80 12.18
N GLY A 417 43.72 -38.86 13.01
CA GLY A 417 44.89 -39.03 13.86
C GLY A 417 46.23 -39.31 13.14
N ALA A 418 46.26 -39.22 11.81
CA ALA A 418 47.42 -39.55 10.98
C ALA A 418 48.44 -38.41 10.84
N GLY A 419 48.09 -37.23 11.35
CA GLY A 419 48.88 -36.00 11.28
C GLY A 419 49.95 -35.90 12.36
N PHE A 420 50.68 -34.79 12.32
CA PHE A 420 51.70 -34.47 13.31
C PHE A 420 51.08 -34.44 14.72
N SER A 421 51.73 -35.12 15.68
CA SER A 421 51.27 -35.25 17.07
C SER A 421 49.90 -35.93 17.25
N GLY A 422 49.46 -36.75 16.28
CA GLY A 422 48.18 -37.45 16.36
C GLY A 422 46.97 -36.59 16.00
N GLU A 423 47.20 -35.42 15.40
CA GLU A 423 46.15 -34.58 14.80
C GLU A 423 45.62 -35.20 13.50
N ASN A 424 44.54 -34.64 12.95
CA ASN A 424 44.04 -35.04 11.64
C ASN A 424 44.88 -34.47 10.50
N ILE A 425 45.00 -35.20 9.38
CA ILE A 425 45.47 -34.62 8.11
C ILE A 425 44.27 -33.93 7.47
N GLY A 426 44.27 -32.60 7.50
CA GLY A 426 43.18 -31.75 7.02
C GLY A 426 42.60 -30.84 8.11
N ALA A 427 41.69 -29.97 7.68
CA ALA A 427 40.91 -29.11 8.54
C ALA A 427 39.76 -29.88 9.21
N ASP A 428 39.37 -29.41 10.38
CA ASP A 428 38.25 -29.94 11.14
C ASP A 428 37.58 -28.78 11.88
N ILE A 429 36.44 -28.32 11.35
CA ILE A 429 35.76 -27.09 11.77
C ILE A 429 34.39 -27.48 12.34
N LEU A 430 34.39 -28.25 13.43
CA LEU A 430 33.15 -28.70 14.08
C LEU A 430 32.73 -27.83 15.26
N GLN A 431 33.69 -27.21 15.93
CA GLN A 431 33.48 -26.43 17.14
C GLN A 431 33.72 -24.95 16.87
N LYS A 432 33.11 -24.11 17.72
CA LYS A 432 33.39 -22.68 17.72
C LYS A 432 34.85 -22.41 18.06
N TYR A 433 35.45 -21.43 17.38
CA TYR A 433 36.69 -20.79 17.80
C TYR A 433 36.37 -19.57 18.66
N GLY A 434 37.07 -19.45 19.79
CA GLY A 434 36.88 -18.38 20.77
C GLY A 434 35.61 -18.51 21.63
N ASP A 435 35.64 -17.89 22.81
CA ASP A 435 34.49 -17.77 23.72
C ASP A 435 33.59 -16.60 23.31
N ASP A 436 32.27 -16.78 23.32
CA ASP A 436 31.31 -15.72 22.95
C ASP A 436 31.56 -14.45 23.79
N GLY A 437 31.70 -13.31 23.12
CA GLY A 437 32.00 -12.02 23.76
C GLY A 437 33.47 -11.75 24.12
N SER A 438 34.38 -12.73 24.00
CA SER A 438 35.80 -12.53 24.33
C SER A 438 36.54 -11.67 23.31
N ARG A 439 37.53 -10.92 23.77
CA ARG A 439 38.38 -10.02 22.98
C ARG A 439 39.82 -10.53 22.90
N PHE A 440 40.61 -9.84 22.08
CA PHE A 440 42.05 -10.08 22.03
C PHE A 440 42.68 -9.94 23.42
N GLY A 441 43.44 -10.96 23.82
CA GLY A 441 44.18 -10.97 25.09
C GLY A 441 43.37 -11.46 26.29
N ASP A 442 42.06 -11.67 26.17
CA ASP A 442 41.28 -12.33 27.20
C ASP A 442 41.75 -13.78 27.39
N LEU A 443 41.52 -14.36 28.57
CA LEU A 443 41.67 -15.80 28.76
C LEU A 443 40.52 -16.49 28.02
N PHE A 444 40.82 -17.13 26.89
CA PHE A 444 39.84 -17.89 26.12
C PHE A 444 40.38 -19.25 25.69
N VAL A 445 39.46 -20.18 25.43
CA VAL A 445 39.82 -21.44 24.78
C VAL A 445 39.79 -21.23 23.26
N GLU A 446 40.93 -21.44 22.60
CA GLU A 446 41.06 -21.23 21.14
C GLU A 446 40.01 -22.07 20.39
N ARG A 447 39.88 -23.37 20.73
CA ARG A 447 38.85 -24.28 20.18
C ARG A 447 37.91 -24.76 21.27
N GLN A 448 36.63 -24.41 21.16
CA GLN A 448 35.61 -24.71 22.15
C GLN A 448 35.20 -26.19 22.13
N THR A 449 34.47 -26.61 23.18
CA THR A 449 33.75 -27.91 23.17
C THR A 449 32.35 -27.79 22.54
N VAL A 450 31.89 -26.56 22.32
CA VAL A 450 30.57 -26.24 21.76
C VAL A 450 30.59 -26.33 20.23
N SER A 451 29.59 -26.99 19.65
CA SER A 451 29.41 -27.10 18.20
C SER A 451 29.28 -25.72 17.54
N LEU A 452 29.92 -25.55 16.37
CA LEU A 452 29.65 -24.44 15.46
C LEU A 452 28.34 -24.65 14.68
N TRP A 453 27.92 -25.90 14.52
CA TRP A 453 26.82 -26.29 13.65
C TRP A 453 25.55 -26.64 14.45
N PRO A 454 24.34 -26.29 13.94
CA PRO A 454 24.12 -25.49 12.73
C PRO A 454 24.63 -24.06 12.89
N TRP A 455 24.97 -23.42 11.77
CA TRP A 455 25.56 -22.09 11.77
C TRP A 455 24.62 -21.10 12.50
N PRO A 456 25.11 -20.32 13.48
CA PRO A 456 24.26 -19.40 14.23
C PRO A 456 23.53 -18.41 13.33
N TYR A 457 22.23 -18.21 13.57
CA TYR A 457 21.38 -17.26 12.83
C TYR A 457 21.19 -17.56 11.33
N GLU A 458 21.43 -18.78 10.86
CA GLU A 458 21.36 -19.10 9.43
C GLU A 458 20.04 -18.75 8.74
N ASP A 459 18.89 -18.85 9.43
CA ASP A 459 17.59 -18.46 8.89
C ASP A 459 17.52 -16.95 8.60
N ARG A 460 18.04 -16.13 9.52
CA ARG A 460 18.10 -14.68 9.35
C ARG A 460 19.11 -14.29 8.27
N ILE A 461 20.29 -14.94 8.28
CA ILE A 461 21.32 -14.77 7.25
C ILE A 461 20.73 -15.06 5.86
N LYS A 462 20.03 -16.20 5.70
CA LYS A 462 19.38 -16.55 4.44
C LYS A 462 18.28 -15.57 4.05
N LYS A 463 17.41 -15.19 4.99
CA LYS A 463 16.34 -14.21 4.75
C LYS A 463 16.91 -12.87 4.24
N GLU A 464 17.96 -12.36 4.86
CA GLU A 464 18.52 -11.04 4.56
C GLU A 464 19.44 -11.06 3.33
N MET A 465 20.39 -11.99 3.25
CA MET A 465 21.34 -12.02 2.14
C MET A 465 20.67 -12.42 0.81
N CYS A 466 19.54 -13.12 0.84
CA CYS A 466 18.83 -13.57 -0.36
C CYS A 466 17.62 -12.68 -0.72
N SER A 467 17.34 -11.59 0.01
CA SER A 467 16.12 -10.77 -0.17
C SER A 467 16.03 -10.07 -1.54
N ASN A 468 17.16 -9.77 -2.18
CA ASN A 468 17.22 -8.97 -3.43
C ASN A 468 17.11 -9.83 -4.70
N GLY A 469 16.33 -10.92 -4.65
CA GLY A 469 16.13 -11.82 -5.80
C GLY A 469 17.35 -12.67 -6.17
N THR A 470 18.36 -12.77 -5.28
CA THR A 470 19.51 -13.64 -5.52
C THR A 470 19.09 -15.09 -5.34
N THR A 471 19.29 -15.92 -6.36
CA THR A 471 18.86 -17.33 -6.40
C THR A 471 20.00 -18.31 -6.71
N ARG A 472 21.25 -17.89 -6.48
CA ARG A 472 22.47 -18.69 -6.75
C ARG A 472 23.18 -19.08 -5.46
N GLY A 473 24.03 -20.11 -5.54
CA GLY A 473 24.82 -20.56 -4.40
C GLY A 473 23.94 -20.96 -3.20
N PHE A 474 24.29 -20.52 -1.99
CA PHE A 474 23.48 -20.80 -0.79
C PHE A 474 22.09 -20.14 -0.84
N CYS A 475 21.92 -19.10 -1.64
CA CYS A 475 20.64 -18.45 -1.91
C CYS A 475 19.79 -19.19 -2.96
N SER A 476 20.24 -20.34 -3.46
CA SER A 476 19.43 -21.14 -4.36
C SER A 476 18.09 -21.55 -3.75
N LEU A 477 17.09 -21.68 -4.63
CA LEU A 477 15.77 -22.22 -4.32
C LEU A 477 15.74 -23.76 -4.34
N GLY A 478 16.92 -24.38 -4.38
CA GLY A 478 17.09 -25.82 -4.37
C GLY A 478 16.66 -26.44 -3.04
N ARG A 479 16.60 -27.77 -3.04
CA ARG A 479 16.43 -28.58 -1.84
C ARG A 479 17.79 -29.06 -1.35
N GLN A 480 17.87 -29.39 -0.06
CA GLN A 480 18.99 -30.18 0.46
C GLN A 480 19.04 -31.53 -0.24
N LEU A 481 20.14 -32.27 -0.06
CA LEU A 481 20.27 -33.62 -0.63
C LEU A 481 19.26 -34.64 -0.04
N ASP A 482 18.52 -34.26 1.00
CA ASP A 482 17.35 -35.02 1.50
C ASP A 482 16.13 -34.97 0.55
N GLY A 483 16.13 -34.06 -0.44
CA GLY A 483 15.05 -33.85 -1.40
C GLY A 483 13.79 -33.15 -0.84
N VAL A 484 13.77 -32.81 0.44
CA VAL A 484 12.58 -32.31 1.15
C VAL A 484 12.84 -30.93 1.76
N SER A 485 13.94 -30.72 2.46
CA SER A 485 14.22 -29.47 3.18
C SER A 485 14.75 -28.40 2.22
N SER A 486 14.51 -27.12 2.52
CA SER A 486 15.14 -26.02 1.78
C SER A 486 16.63 -25.96 2.12
N VAL A 487 17.46 -25.55 1.15
CA VAL A 487 18.90 -25.32 1.44
C VAL A 487 19.04 -24.31 2.57
N THR A 488 19.89 -24.62 3.54
CA THR A 488 20.28 -23.75 4.66
C THR A 488 21.75 -23.35 4.48
N LEU A 489 22.28 -22.41 5.27
CA LEU A 489 23.71 -22.10 5.21
C LEU A 489 24.55 -23.33 5.61
N THR A 490 24.12 -24.01 6.67
CA THR A 490 24.78 -25.22 7.16
C THR A 490 24.73 -26.33 6.12
N SER A 491 23.54 -26.67 5.59
CA SER A 491 23.43 -27.74 4.58
C SER A 491 24.21 -27.39 3.33
N TYR A 492 24.21 -26.11 2.91
CA TYR A 492 24.96 -25.68 1.74
C TYR A 492 26.45 -26.02 1.86
N ILE A 493 27.06 -25.80 3.03
CA ILE A 493 28.49 -26.07 3.26
C ILE A 493 28.77 -27.56 3.43
N TRP A 494 27.96 -28.25 4.25
CA TRP A 494 28.16 -29.67 4.50
C TRP A 494 28.01 -30.47 3.21
N GLU A 495 27.00 -30.17 2.39
CA GLU A 495 26.67 -30.97 1.20
C GLU A 495 27.54 -30.68 -0.03
N LEU A 496 28.55 -29.80 0.05
CA LEU A 496 29.40 -29.37 -1.08
C LEU A 496 30.14 -30.49 -1.82
N LEU A 497 30.39 -31.61 -1.13
CA LEU A 497 31.06 -32.79 -1.70
C LEU A 497 30.07 -33.89 -2.12
N GLY A 498 28.76 -33.60 -2.13
CA GLY A 498 27.73 -34.49 -2.64
C GLY A 498 27.20 -35.53 -1.64
N ASN A 499 27.54 -35.41 -0.35
CA ASN A 499 27.00 -36.25 0.71
C ASN A 499 25.92 -35.49 1.48
N ALA A 500 24.77 -36.12 1.73
CA ALA A 500 23.72 -35.53 2.56
C ALA A 500 24.25 -35.21 3.96
N ILE A 501 23.88 -34.05 4.50
CA ILE A 501 24.33 -33.61 5.81
C ILE A 501 23.95 -34.64 6.89
N PRO A 502 24.82 -34.94 7.89
CA PRO A 502 24.47 -35.88 8.94
C PRO A 502 23.27 -35.40 9.78
N ASN A 503 22.37 -36.32 10.10
CA ASN A 503 21.20 -36.06 10.95
C ASN A 503 21.57 -35.60 12.38
N THR A 504 22.83 -35.71 12.80
CA THR A 504 23.32 -35.22 14.10
C THR A 504 23.60 -33.72 14.12
N ILE A 505 23.67 -33.08 12.95
CA ILE A 505 23.93 -31.63 12.86
C ILE A 505 22.68 -30.83 13.19
N TYR A 506 21.53 -31.27 12.69
CA TYR A 506 20.24 -30.69 13.05
C TYR A 506 19.56 -31.52 14.14
N PRO A 507 18.94 -30.90 15.16
CA PRO A 507 18.04 -31.66 16.02
C PRO A 507 16.87 -32.20 15.19
N SER A 508 16.33 -33.35 15.61
CA SER A 508 15.14 -33.93 14.98
C SER A 508 13.98 -33.96 15.97
N CYS A 509 12.80 -33.57 15.53
CA CYS A 509 11.58 -33.60 16.33
C CYS A 509 10.54 -34.46 15.63
N PHE A 510 10.13 -35.54 16.28
CA PHE A 510 9.10 -36.47 15.85
C PHE A 510 9.35 -37.04 14.45
N GLY A 511 10.62 -37.37 14.17
CA GLY A 511 11.07 -37.95 12.90
C GLY A 511 11.36 -36.95 11.79
N LEU A 512 11.23 -35.64 12.04
CA LEU A 512 11.56 -34.57 11.10
C LEU A 512 12.78 -33.77 11.60
N THR A 513 13.75 -33.50 10.73
CA THR A 513 14.89 -32.61 11.05
C THR A 513 14.42 -31.16 11.17
N ALA A 514 15.12 -30.34 11.97
CA ALA A 514 14.75 -28.94 12.21
C ALA A 514 14.51 -28.07 10.95
N PRO A 515 15.24 -28.24 9.82
CA PRO A 515 14.96 -27.48 8.60
C PRO A 515 13.71 -27.93 7.84
N ASN A 516 13.08 -29.04 8.23
CA ASN A 516 11.90 -29.55 7.55
C ASN A 516 10.70 -28.61 7.79
N PRO A 517 9.97 -28.17 6.75
CA PRO A 517 8.88 -27.21 6.90
C PRO A 517 7.71 -27.72 7.76
N GLY A 518 7.55 -29.04 7.91
CA GLY A 518 6.53 -29.65 8.77
C GLY A 518 6.96 -29.88 10.21
N VAL A 519 8.22 -29.60 10.57
CA VAL A 519 8.71 -29.80 11.94
C VAL A 519 7.90 -28.95 12.93
N CYS A 520 7.60 -29.52 14.11
CA CYS A 520 6.77 -28.84 15.12
C CYS A 520 5.46 -28.29 14.53
N SER A 521 4.82 -29.08 13.66
CA SER A 521 3.57 -28.73 12.97
C SER A 521 3.61 -27.38 12.24
N SER A 522 4.80 -26.93 11.80
CA SER A 522 5.04 -25.60 11.22
C SER A 522 4.74 -24.41 12.17
N HIS A 523 4.57 -24.70 13.46
CA HIS A 523 4.12 -23.76 14.48
C HIS A 523 5.09 -23.67 15.67
N GLY A 524 6.33 -24.13 15.50
CA GLY A 524 7.38 -24.04 16.50
C GLY A 524 8.76 -24.32 15.92
N LEU A 525 9.76 -24.21 16.79
CA LEU A 525 11.16 -24.47 16.49
C LEU A 525 11.60 -25.76 17.18
N CYS A 526 12.25 -26.66 16.44
CA CYS A 526 12.87 -27.85 17.01
C CYS A 526 14.21 -27.47 17.64
N VAL A 527 14.30 -27.51 18.97
CA VAL A 527 15.49 -27.04 19.70
C VAL A 527 16.38 -28.17 20.22
N ALA A 528 15.83 -29.38 20.33
CA ALA A 528 16.54 -30.60 20.70
C ALA A 528 15.75 -31.81 20.21
N GLN A 529 16.30 -33.02 20.40
CA GLN A 529 15.61 -34.25 20.03
C GLN A 529 14.20 -34.30 20.64
N ASP A 530 13.17 -34.38 19.79
CA ASP A 530 11.75 -34.44 20.14
C ASP A 530 11.26 -33.30 21.05
N ASN A 531 11.94 -32.14 20.99
CA ASN A 531 11.61 -30.96 21.80
C ASN A 531 11.31 -29.74 20.92
N CYS A 532 10.03 -29.38 20.84
CA CYS A 532 9.53 -28.21 20.12
C CYS A 532 9.27 -27.04 21.06
N VAL A 533 9.80 -25.87 20.72
CA VAL A 533 9.40 -24.58 21.31
C VAL A 533 8.36 -23.95 20.41
N CYS A 534 7.13 -23.84 20.88
CA CYS A 534 6.02 -23.35 20.07
C CYS A 534 6.06 -21.84 19.89
N ASN A 535 5.68 -21.40 18.70
CA ASN A 535 5.44 -20.00 18.39
C ASN A 535 4.35 -19.46 19.32
N THR A 536 4.34 -18.14 19.51
CA THR A 536 3.29 -17.46 20.26
C THR A 536 1.92 -17.94 19.76
N TYR A 537 1.04 -18.29 20.71
CA TYR A 537 -0.30 -18.83 20.48
C TYR A 537 -0.39 -20.31 20.08
N TYR A 538 0.69 -21.08 20.16
CA TYR A 538 0.67 -22.53 19.95
C TYR A 538 1.20 -23.31 21.16
N TYR A 539 0.71 -24.53 21.36
CA TYR A 539 1.12 -25.44 22.44
C TYR A 539 0.96 -26.92 22.03
N GLY A 540 1.35 -27.81 22.95
CA GLY A 540 1.45 -29.24 22.70
C GLY A 540 2.86 -29.67 22.34
N PRO A 541 3.17 -30.99 22.44
CA PRO A 541 4.52 -31.50 22.22
C PRO A 541 5.05 -31.27 20.79
N GLN A 542 4.16 -31.08 19.81
CA GLN A 542 4.50 -30.78 18.41
C GLN A 542 4.01 -29.41 17.98
N CYS A 543 3.56 -28.54 18.91
CA CYS A 543 2.94 -27.25 18.58
C CYS A 543 1.68 -27.35 17.72
N GLN A 544 0.98 -28.47 17.83
CA GLN A 544 -0.17 -28.81 17.00
C GLN A 544 -1.48 -28.13 17.43
N PHE A 545 -1.49 -27.40 18.55
CA PHE A 545 -2.70 -26.80 19.12
C PHE A 545 -2.54 -25.28 19.29
N SER A 546 -3.62 -24.49 19.16
CA SER A 546 -3.59 -23.01 19.20
C SER A 546 -4.34 -22.39 20.40
N ASN A 547 -3.99 -21.18 20.87
CA ASN A 547 -4.49 -20.49 22.09
C ASN A 547 -5.96 -20.02 22.04
N CYS A 548 -6.86 -20.82 21.51
CA CYS A 548 -8.32 -20.61 21.52
C CYS A 548 -8.75 -19.17 21.18
N ALA A 549 -8.03 -18.51 20.26
CA ALA A 549 -8.21 -17.11 19.86
C ALA A 549 -8.34 -16.10 21.02
N ASN A 550 -7.87 -16.44 22.24
CA ASN A 550 -8.15 -15.72 23.50
C ASN A 550 -9.64 -15.62 23.88
N HIS A 551 -10.52 -16.35 23.19
CA HIS A 551 -11.97 -16.41 23.41
C HIS A 551 -12.41 -17.73 24.03
N GLY A 552 -11.48 -18.48 24.62
CA GLY A 552 -11.75 -19.71 25.33
C GLY A 552 -10.58 -20.16 26.18
N ASN A 553 -10.83 -21.15 27.03
CA ASN A 553 -9.80 -21.82 27.82
C ASN A 553 -9.46 -23.16 27.18
N PHE A 554 -8.17 -23.45 26.97
CA PHE A 554 -7.75 -24.76 26.50
C PHE A 554 -7.90 -25.83 27.59
N SER A 555 -8.52 -26.95 27.25
CA SER A 555 -8.65 -28.11 28.12
C SER A 555 -7.53 -29.12 27.88
N ASN A 556 -6.60 -29.22 28.83
CA ASN A 556 -5.53 -30.23 28.82
C ASN A 556 -6.03 -31.67 28.97
N VAL A 557 -7.31 -31.88 29.32
CA VAL A 557 -7.90 -33.22 29.51
C VAL A 557 -8.55 -33.72 28.23
N THR A 558 -9.31 -32.86 27.55
CA THR A 558 -10.05 -33.22 26.33
C THR A 558 -9.31 -32.85 25.05
N MET A 559 -8.19 -32.11 25.16
CA MET A 559 -7.43 -31.57 24.04
C MET A 559 -8.27 -30.68 23.11
N THR A 560 -9.20 -29.90 23.67
CA THR A 560 -10.10 -29.01 22.92
C THR A 560 -10.19 -27.62 23.58
N CYS A 561 -10.54 -26.60 22.80
CA CYS A 561 -10.88 -25.28 23.33
C CYS A 561 -12.30 -25.26 23.90
N ASN A 562 -12.45 -24.76 25.13
CA ASN A 562 -13.74 -24.47 25.75
C ASN A 562 -14.04 -22.98 25.57
N CYS A 563 -14.90 -22.65 24.62
CA CYS A 563 -15.18 -21.26 24.26
C CYS A 563 -15.97 -20.51 25.33
N PHE A 564 -15.61 -19.25 25.52
CA PHE A 564 -16.39 -18.30 26.31
C PHE A 564 -17.74 -18.05 25.63
N SER A 565 -18.73 -17.67 26.45
CA SER A 565 -20.05 -17.31 25.95
C SER A 565 -19.95 -16.23 24.88
N GLY A 566 -20.59 -16.45 23.72
CA GLY A 566 -20.53 -15.54 22.58
C GLY A 566 -19.56 -15.94 21.48
N TYR A 567 -18.81 -17.03 21.64
CA TYR A 567 -17.88 -17.56 20.62
C TYR A 567 -18.06 -19.06 20.42
N THR A 568 -17.76 -19.55 19.22
CA THR A 568 -17.77 -20.96 18.83
C THR A 568 -16.63 -21.25 17.85
N GLY A 569 -16.55 -22.48 17.34
CA GLY A 569 -15.45 -22.96 16.51
C GLY A 569 -14.44 -23.79 17.30
N MET A 570 -13.53 -24.47 16.60
CA MET A 570 -12.55 -25.37 17.24
C MET A 570 -11.49 -24.62 18.04
N ASN A 571 -11.28 -23.34 17.72
CA ASN A 571 -10.37 -22.41 18.39
C ASN A 571 -11.10 -21.17 18.93
N CYS A 572 -12.43 -21.22 19.10
CA CYS A 572 -13.24 -20.08 19.57
C CYS A 572 -13.12 -18.81 18.71
N GLU A 573 -12.88 -19.01 17.43
CA GLU A 573 -12.61 -17.97 16.44
C GLU A 573 -13.89 -17.38 15.79
N ILE A 574 -15.05 -17.99 16.02
CA ILE A 574 -16.32 -17.61 15.39
C ILE A 574 -17.18 -16.86 16.40
N PRO A 575 -17.34 -15.52 16.30
CA PRO A 575 -18.23 -14.77 17.18
C PRO A 575 -19.70 -15.09 16.89
N ILE A 576 -20.56 -14.86 17.89
CA ILE A 576 -22.01 -15.04 17.82
C ILE A 576 -22.67 -13.66 17.95
N CYS A 577 -23.47 -13.27 16.96
CA CYS A 577 -24.27 -12.05 16.96
C CYS A 577 -25.75 -12.39 17.04
N ASN A 578 -26.45 -11.88 18.06
CA ASN A 578 -27.88 -12.09 18.26
C ASN A 578 -28.28 -13.59 18.24
N ASN A 579 -27.43 -14.43 18.87
CA ASN A 579 -27.54 -15.90 18.91
C ASN A 579 -27.32 -16.62 17.57
N ILE A 580 -26.82 -15.92 16.55
CA ILE A 580 -26.48 -16.50 15.25
C ILE A 580 -24.95 -16.47 15.09
N PRO A 581 -24.29 -17.63 14.88
CA PRO A 581 -22.86 -17.69 14.60
C PRO A 581 -22.48 -16.91 13.33
N ALA A 582 -21.32 -16.25 13.33
CA ALA A 582 -20.83 -15.48 12.19
C ALA A 582 -20.68 -16.27 10.88
N ASN A 583 -20.57 -17.60 10.96
CA ASN A 583 -20.50 -18.48 9.79
C ASN A 583 -21.88 -18.86 9.21
N ASP A 584 -22.99 -18.54 9.88
CA ASP A 584 -24.34 -18.60 9.29
C ASP A 584 -24.62 -17.31 8.50
N THR A 585 -23.95 -17.20 7.36
CA THR A 585 -24.04 -16.05 6.43
C THR A 585 -25.45 -15.83 5.87
N SER A 586 -26.36 -16.78 6.09
CA SER A 586 -27.73 -16.71 5.59
C SER A 586 -28.66 -15.97 6.55
N ASN A 587 -28.28 -15.74 7.80
CA ASN A 587 -29.18 -15.12 8.80
C ASN A 587 -28.49 -14.12 9.72
N VAL A 588 -27.17 -14.17 9.87
CA VAL A 588 -26.43 -13.28 10.77
C VAL A 588 -26.55 -11.81 10.32
N CYS A 589 -26.68 -10.88 11.27
CA CYS A 589 -26.79 -9.45 11.02
C CYS A 589 -27.92 -9.10 10.02
N SER A 590 -29.07 -9.75 10.17
CA SER A 590 -30.23 -9.63 9.28
C SER A 590 -29.91 -9.77 7.77
N ARG A 591 -28.81 -10.45 7.40
CA ARG A 591 -28.31 -10.59 6.01
C ARG A 591 -27.75 -9.31 5.38
N HIS A 592 -27.60 -8.24 6.16
CA HIS A 592 -27.16 -6.92 5.70
C HIS A 592 -25.94 -6.42 6.48
N GLY A 593 -25.11 -7.36 6.94
CA GLY A 593 -23.92 -7.03 7.71
C GLY A 593 -23.05 -8.23 8.01
N THR A 594 -21.87 -7.95 8.56
CA THR A 594 -20.91 -8.96 9.00
C THR A 594 -20.81 -8.93 10.52
N CYS A 595 -20.89 -10.09 11.17
CA CYS A 595 -20.64 -10.21 12.61
C CYS A 595 -19.14 -10.10 12.86
N VAL A 596 -18.71 -8.99 13.46
CA VAL A 596 -17.28 -8.67 13.65
C VAL A 596 -16.79 -8.93 15.07
N ASP A 597 -17.72 -9.02 16.02
CA ASP A 597 -17.44 -9.44 17.40
C ASP A 597 -18.75 -9.90 18.07
N MET A 598 -18.70 -10.36 19.32
CA MET A 598 -19.88 -10.78 20.09
C MET A 598 -20.96 -9.69 20.08
N ASN A 599 -22.13 -10.02 19.51
CA ASN A 599 -23.28 -9.09 19.35
C ASN A 599 -22.93 -7.76 18.65
N ALA A 600 -21.87 -7.73 17.85
CA ALA A 600 -21.45 -6.55 17.11
C ALA A 600 -21.53 -6.83 15.60
N CYS A 601 -22.55 -6.28 14.96
CA CYS A 601 -22.74 -6.33 13.51
C CYS A 601 -22.17 -5.07 12.85
N MET A 602 -21.31 -5.26 11.86
CA MET A 602 -20.88 -4.22 10.94
C MET A 602 -21.83 -4.23 9.74
N CYS A 603 -22.71 -3.24 9.69
CA CYS A 603 -23.74 -3.16 8.65
C CYS A 603 -23.18 -2.73 7.31
N GLU A 604 -23.73 -3.31 6.25
CA GLU A 604 -23.49 -2.90 4.88
C GLU A 604 -24.02 -1.48 4.65
N SER A 605 -23.45 -0.80 3.65
CA SER A 605 -23.87 0.55 3.28
C SER A 605 -25.38 0.58 3.01
N GLY A 606 -26.10 1.41 3.75
CA GLY A 606 -27.56 1.51 3.63
C GLY A 606 -28.36 0.86 4.74
N TYR A 607 -27.71 0.23 5.72
CA TYR A 607 -28.38 -0.40 6.87
C TYR A 607 -27.74 0.05 8.19
N GLN A 608 -28.54 0.09 9.25
CA GLN A 608 -28.15 0.41 10.61
C GLN A 608 -28.96 -0.41 11.62
N GLY A 609 -28.71 -0.19 12.90
CA GLY A 609 -29.26 -0.97 14.01
C GLY A 609 -28.26 -2.02 14.51
N SER A 610 -28.54 -2.59 15.68
CA SER A 610 -27.65 -3.58 16.32
C SER A 610 -27.54 -4.90 15.56
N ASP A 611 -28.47 -5.16 14.63
CA ASP A 611 -28.51 -6.35 13.77
C ASP A 611 -28.66 -5.98 12.30
N CYS A 612 -28.37 -4.73 11.91
CA CYS A 612 -28.51 -4.23 10.54
C CYS A 612 -29.93 -4.34 9.96
N GLN A 613 -30.93 -4.25 10.83
CA GLN A 613 -32.33 -4.42 10.51
C GLN A 613 -33.05 -3.13 10.07
N ILE A 614 -32.38 -1.96 10.16
CA ILE A 614 -32.98 -0.65 9.87
C ILE A 614 -32.40 -0.11 8.56
N PRO A 615 -33.15 -0.09 7.44
CA PRO A 615 -32.66 0.46 6.19
C PRO A 615 -32.60 1.99 6.22
N LEU A 616 -31.79 2.56 5.34
CA LEU A 616 -31.71 3.98 5.03
C LEU A 616 -32.37 4.22 3.68
N CYS A 617 -33.24 5.23 3.60
CA CYS A 617 -33.73 5.73 2.34
C CYS A 617 -33.20 7.14 2.14
N TYR A 618 -32.34 7.30 1.13
CA TYR A 618 -31.73 8.58 0.76
C TYR A 618 -31.03 9.24 1.94
N ASP A 619 -30.17 8.44 2.60
CA ASP A 619 -29.39 8.79 3.79
C ASP A 619 -30.21 9.11 5.05
N ILE A 620 -31.53 8.89 5.03
CA ILE A 620 -32.41 9.06 6.18
C ILE A 620 -32.83 7.67 6.69
N LEU A 621 -32.63 7.42 7.98
CA LEU A 621 -33.05 6.17 8.64
C LEU A 621 -34.55 5.94 8.52
N ALA A 622 -34.97 4.70 8.27
CA ALA A 622 -36.39 4.31 8.24
C ALA A 622 -37.17 4.64 9.53
N SER A 623 -36.48 4.76 10.67
CA SER A 623 -37.07 5.16 11.96
C SER A 623 -37.26 6.68 12.12
N ASN A 624 -36.73 7.50 11.21
CA ASN A 624 -36.83 8.95 11.26
C ASN A 624 -38.19 9.40 10.68
N PRO A 625 -38.95 10.26 11.38
CA PRO A 625 -40.25 10.75 10.89
C PRO A 625 -40.19 11.54 9.57
N THR A 626 -39.02 12.04 9.14
CA THR A 626 -38.85 12.77 7.88
C THR A 626 -38.42 11.88 6.71
N VAL A 627 -38.20 10.58 6.93
CA VAL A 627 -37.84 9.64 5.86
C VAL A 627 -38.91 9.65 4.76
N CYS A 628 -38.51 9.52 3.49
CA CYS A 628 -39.43 9.61 2.36
C CYS A 628 -40.28 10.89 2.42
N SER A 629 -39.62 12.03 2.67
CA SER A 629 -40.21 13.36 2.84
C SER A 629 -41.29 13.47 3.93
N GLY A 630 -41.39 12.50 4.84
CA GLY A 630 -42.49 12.38 5.80
C GLY A 630 -43.83 11.98 5.16
N HIS A 631 -43.82 11.58 3.89
CA HIS A 631 -45.00 11.23 3.08
C HIS A 631 -45.01 9.76 2.66
N GLY A 632 -44.00 8.98 3.07
CA GLY A 632 -43.86 7.56 2.73
C GLY A 632 -43.22 6.71 3.82
N ALA A 633 -43.10 5.41 3.54
CA ALA A 633 -42.40 4.44 4.38
C ALA A 633 -41.16 3.92 3.65
N CYS A 634 -40.03 3.84 4.38
CA CYS A 634 -38.80 3.23 3.89
C CYS A 634 -38.87 1.72 4.13
N ILE A 635 -38.98 0.94 3.05
CA ILE A 635 -39.17 -0.51 3.12
C ILE A 635 -37.89 -1.31 2.89
N ASP A 636 -36.88 -0.68 2.26
CA ASP A 636 -35.58 -1.24 1.95
C ASP A 636 -34.60 -0.09 1.60
N TYR A 637 -33.30 -0.35 1.39
CA TYR A 637 -32.30 0.66 1.05
C TYR A 637 -32.69 1.49 -0.18
N ASN A 638 -32.85 2.80 0.00
CA ASN A 638 -33.33 3.76 -1.02
C ASN A 638 -34.67 3.35 -1.66
N GLN A 639 -35.53 2.64 -0.94
CA GLN A 639 -36.87 2.26 -1.40
C GLN A 639 -37.95 2.88 -0.53
N CYS A 640 -38.51 3.99 -1.03
CA CYS A 640 -39.66 4.65 -0.44
C CYS A 640 -40.96 4.19 -1.10
N VAL A 641 -42.00 3.99 -0.28
CA VAL A 641 -43.39 3.82 -0.76
C VAL A 641 -44.21 4.99 -0.23
N CYS A 642 -44.75 5.80 -1.14
CA CYS A 642 -45.53 7.00 -0.81
C CYS A 642 -46.95 6.61 -0.38
N VAL A 643 -47.22 6.69 0.92
CA VAL A 643 -48.46 6.18 1.53
C VAL A 643 -49.22 7.21 2.36
N MET A 644 -48.68 8.42 2.56
CA MET A 644 -49.25 9.42 3.49
C MET A 644 -49.27 10.84 2.89
N PRO A 645 -50.45 11.38 2.52
CA PRO A 645 -51.72 10.68 2.27
C PRO A 645 -51.64 9.76 1.02
N PRO A 646 -52.50 8.72 0.91
CA PRO A 646 -52.52 7.86 -0.27
C PRO A 646 -52.75 8.66 -1.56
N ASN A 647 -51.93 8.40 -2.59
CA ASN A 647 -51.99 9.03 -3.91
C ASN A 647 -51.82 10.57 -3.93
N ALA A 648 -51.30 11.18 -2.86
CA ALA A 648 -51.09 12.63 -2.79
C ALA A 648 -49.67 13.08 -3.19
N TYR A 649 -48.70 12.17 -3.11
CA TYR A 649 -47.29 12.43 -3.41
C TYR A 649 -46.72 11.34 -4.33
N THR A 650 -45.75 11.73 -5.13
CA THR A 650 -44.94 10.87 -6.00
C THR A 650 -43.47 11.32 -5.90
N GLY A 651 -42.60 10.77 -6.74
CA GLY A 651 -41.16 10.98 -6.65
C GLY A 651 -40.48 9.86 -5.87
N VAL A 652 -39.16 9.84 -5.94
CA VAL A 652 -38.34 8.76 -5.37
C VAL A 652 -38.21 8.88 -3.85
N GLU A 653 -38.38 10.09 -3.32
CA GLU A 653 -38.42 10.41 -1.88
C GLU A 653 -39.81 10.84 -1.43
N CYS A 654 -40.86 10.66 -2.24
CA CYS A 654 -42.21 11.15 -1.98
C CYS A 654 -42.31 12.68 -1.82
N GLU A 655 -41.47 13.41 -2.56
CA GLU A 655 -41.28 14.86 -2.48
C GLU A 655 -42.17 15.66 -3.44
N ILE A 656 -42.75 15.00 -4.46
CA ILE A 656 -43.48 15.66 -5.53
C ILE A 656 -44.99 15.61 -5.23
N PRO A 657 -45.65 16.76 -4.97
CA PRO A 657 -47.09 16.77 -4.74
C PRO A 657 -47.87 16.51 -6.04
N ILE A 658 -49.05 15.93 -5.89
CA ILE A 658 -50.02 15.72 -6.96
C ILE A 658 -51.15 16.73 -6.76
N CYS A 659 -51.40 17.57 -7.78
CA CYS A 659 -52.52 18.50 -7.79
C CYS A 659 -53.57 18.02 -8.79
N TYR A 660 -54.77 17.71 -8.31
CA TYR A 660 -55.92 17.30 -9.13
C TYR A 660 -55.59 16.11 -10.04
N ASN A 661 -54.92 15.09 -9.47
CA ASN A 661 -54.39 13.90 -10.17
C ASN A 661 -53.31 14.16 -11.23
N ILE A 662 -52.72 15.36 -11.25
CA ILE A 662 -51.61 15.70 -12.14
C ILE A 662 -50.37 15.98 -11.28
N SER A 663 -49.27 15.27 -11.57
CA SER A 663 -47.99 15.48 -10.90
C SER A 663 -47.51 16.92 -11.06
N ALA A 664 -46.92 17.53 -10.03
CA ALA A 664 -46.34 18.87 -10.10
C ALA A 664 -45.27 19.04 -11.21
N THR A 665 -44.68 17.93 -11.67
CA THR A 665 -43.71 17.92 -12.78
C THR A 665 -44.33 17.83 -14.17
N ASP A 666 -45.64 17.55 -14.27
CA ASP A 666 -46.34 17.51 -15.57
C ASP A 666 -46.63 18.95 -16.05
N PRO A 667 -46.30 19.30 -17.29
CA PRO A 667 -46.47 20.66 -17.81
C PRO A 667 -47.94 21.14 -17.85
N ARG A 668 -48.92 20.23 -17.74
CA ARG A 668 -50.35 20.54 -17.70
C ARG A 668 -50.86 20.87 -16.30
N VAL A 669 -50.05 20.66 -15.26
CA VAL A 669 -50.45 20.95 -13.88
C VAL A 669 -50.85 22.41 -13.74
N CYS A 670 -51.88 22.68 -12.95
CA CYS A 670 -52.41 24.04 -12.77
C CYS A 670 -52.69 24.76 -14.11
N SER A 671 -53.26 24.02 -15.07
CA SER A 671 -53.60 24.51 -16.42
C SER A 671 -52.43 25.17 -17.16
N SER A 672 -51.19 24.76 -16.87
CA SER A 672 -49.96 25.37 -17.39
C SER A 672 -49.77 26.85 -17.03
N HIS A 673 -50.55 27.36 -16.07
CA HIS A 673 -50.60 28.77 -15.67
C HIS A 673 -50.35 28.97 -14.16
N GLY A 674 -49.75 27.98 -13.50
CA GLY A 674 -49.39 28.05 -12.09
C GLY A 674 -48.44 26.93 -11.68
N ALA A 675 -48.04 26.92 -10.42
CA ALA A 675 -47.22 25.87 -9.82
C ALA A 675 -48.03 25.10 -8.77
N CYS A 676 -47.93 23.77 -8.77
CA CYS A 676 -48.48 22.94 -7.70
C CYS A 676 -47.57 23.06 -6.46
N ILE A 677 -48.09 23.63 -5.38
CA ILE A 677 -47.30 23.97 -4.18
C ILE A 677 -47.46 22.96 -3.05
N THR A 678 -48.63 22.34 -2.94
CA THR A 678 -48.97 21.24 -2.03
C THR A 678 -50.08 20.41 -2.70
N PRO A 679 -50.42 19.20 -2.21
CA PRO A 679 -51.47 18.39 -2.83
C PRO A 679 -52.78 19.17 -3.02
N ASP A 680 -53.31 19.11 -4.24
CA ASP A 680 -54.50 19.83 -4.71
C ASP A 680 -54.48 21.37 -4.58
N GLN A 681 -53.31 22.00 -4.41
CA GLN A 681 -53.17 23.45 -4.29
C GLN A 681 -52.26 24.04 -5.37
N CYS A 682 -52.85 24.88 -6.23
CA CYS A 682 -52.12 25.63 -7.26
C CYS A 682 -51.86 27.09 -6.85
N SER A 683 -50.63 27.55 -7.07
CA SER A 683 -50.26 28.96 -7.03
C SER A 683 -50.24 29.52 -8.45
N CYS A 684 -51.22 30.35 -8.78
CA CYS A 684 -51.37 30.87 -10.13
C CYS A 684 -50.37 31.97 -10.48
N ALA A 685 -49.91 31.96 -11.73
CA ALA A 685 -49.14 33.03 -12.30
C ALA A 685 -49.98 34.31 -12.37
N SER A 686 -49.30 35.46 -12.38
CA SER A 686 -49.95 36.77 -12.53
C SER A 686 -50.93 36.75 -13.71
N GLN A 687 -52.12 37.30 -13.52
CA GLN A 687 -53.23 37.35 -14.50
C GLN A 687 -54.04 36.06 -14.68
N PHE A 688 -53.72 34.99 -13.94
CA PHE A 688 -54.51 33.76 -13.87
C PHE A 688 -55.05 33.51 -12.46
N PHE A 689 -56.20 32.86 -12.37
CA PHE A 689 -56.90 32.57 -11.11
C PHE A 689 -57.83 31.35 -11.27
N GLY A 690 -58.50 30.95 -10.20
CA GLY A 690 -59.20 29.66 -10.11
C GLY A 690 -58.37 28.63 -9.34
N SER A 691 -58.97 27.50 -8.97
CA SER A 691 -58.31 26.46 -8.17
C SER A 691 -57.23 25.71 -8.95
N GLN A 692 -57.30 25.73 -10.28
CA GLN A 692 -56.33 25.14 -11.19
C GLN A 692 -55.72 26.18 -12.15
N CYS A 693 -55.85 27.47 -11.85
CA CYS A 693 -55.34 28.58 -12.68
C CYS A 693 -55.92 28.63 -14.10
N GLU A 694 -57.16 28.14 -14.24
CA GLU A 694 -57.87 27.99 -15.50
C GLU A 694 -58.59 29.27 -15.98
N GLN A 695 -58.63 30.31 -15.13
CA GLN A 695 -59.39 31.54 -15.39
C GLN A 695 -58.47 32.74 -15.60
N THR A 696 -58.88 33.71 -16.41
CA THR A 696 -58.12 34.95 -16.69
C THR A 696 -59.06 36.15 -16.90
N MET A 697 -58.54 37.34 -17.22
CA MET A 697 -59.34 38.52 -17.55
C MET A 697 -59.09 39.01 -18.97
N CYS A 698 -60.15 39.41 -19.68
CA CYS A 698 -60.06 40.15 -20.92
C CYS A 698 -60.60 41.57 -20.70
N TYR A 699 -59.70 42.55 -20.79
CA TYR A 699 -59.97 43.98 -20.70
C TYR A 699 -60.78 44.37 -19.46
N GLY A 700 -60.39 43.81 -18.31
CA GLY A 700 -61.04 44.07 -17.02
C GLY A 700 -62.30 43.24 -16.75
N VAL A 701 -62.67 42.31 -17.65
CA VAL A 701 -63.82 41.41 -17.47
C VAL A 701 -63.34 39.96 -17.37
N SER A 702 -63.81 39.22 -16.36
CA SER A 702 -63.45 37.81 -16.15
C SER A 702 -63.81 36.93 -17.35
N SER A 703 -62.91 36.01 -17.73
CA SER A 703 -63.10 35.06 -18.83
C SER A 703 -64.33 34.16 -18.65
N THR A 704 -64.80 33.97 -17.42
CA THR A 704 -66.01 33.20 -17.10
C THR A 704 -67.30 33.97 -17.39
N ASN A 705 -67.25 35.29 -17.56
CA ASN A 705 -68.41 36.12 -17.83
C ASN A 705 -68.70 36.19 -19.34
N THR A 706 -69.35 35.15 -19.87
CA THR A 706 -69.62 34.98 -21.31
C THR A 706 -70.51 36.05 -21.94
N THR A 707 -71.20 36.86 -21.13
CA THR A 707 -72.08 37.94 -21.61
C THR A 707 -71.38 39.30 -21.71
N LYS A 708 -70.24 39.48 -21.04
CA LYS A 708 -69.53 40.76 -20.97
C LYS A 708 -68.07 40.68 -21.43
N ALA A 709 -67.40 39.55 -21.24
CA ALA A 709 -66.05 39.35 -21.74
C ALA A 709 -66.08 39.44 -23.26
N CYS A 710 -65.11 40.15 -23.85
CA CYS A 710 -65.08 40.39 -25.29
C CYS A 710 -66.41 40.95 -25.83
N SER A 711 -66.99 41.90 -25.09
CA SER A 711 -68.26 42.56 -25.38
C SER A 711 -69.46 41.62 -25.54
N GLY A 712 -69.36 40.36 -25.08
CA GLY A 712 -70.35 39.30 -25.32
C GLY A 712 -70.32 38.71 -26.74
N ASN A 713 -69.45 39.22 -27.60
CA ASN A 713 -69.36 38.89 -29.03
C ASN A 713 -68.06 38.12 -29.38
N GLY A 714 -67.35 37.61 -28.38
CA GLY A 714 -66.11 36.86 -28.55
C GLY A 714 -65.85 35.87 -27.42
N GLN A 715 -64.74 35.14 -27.51
CA GLN A 715 -64.23 34.28 -26.45
C GLN A 715 -62.91 34.86 -25.92
N CYS A 716 -62.79 34.90 -24.59
CA CYS A 716 -61.55 35.31 -23.93
C CYS A 716 -60.58 34.13 -23.91
N VAL A 717 -59.61 34.13 -24.82
CA VAL A 717 -58.70 32.98 -25.05
C VAL A 717 -57.37 33.11 -24.30
N SER A 718 -56.98 34.33 -23.93
CA SER A 718 -55.86 34.62 -23.04
C SER A 718 -56.03 36.04 -22.44
N PHE A 719 -55.18 36.43 -21.48
CA PHE A 719 -55.28 37.75 -20.84
C PHE A 719 -55.33 38.89 -21.87
N ASN A 720 -56.36 39.74 -21.79
CA ASN A 720 -56.64 40.83 -22.74
C ASN A 720 -56.62 40.41 -24.22
N ASN A 721 -57.00 39.18 -24.54
CA ASN A 721 -57.04 38.71 -25.92
C ASN A 721 -58.39 38.04 -26.21
N CYS A 722 -59.13 38.69 -27.10
CA CYS A 722 -60.46 38.27 -27.49
C CYS A 722 -60.44 37.68 -28.90
N GLN A 723 -60.90 36.45 -29.02
CA GLN A 723 -61.22 35.86 -30.31
C GLN A 723 -62.66 36.22 -30.66
N CYS A 724 -62.85 37.14 -31.61
CA CYS A 724 -64.18 37.61 -32.00
C CYS A 724 -64.96 36.58 -32.79
N ARG A 725 -66.28 36.53 -32.55
CA ARG A 725 -67.21 35.80 -33.40
C ARG A 725 -67.35 36.52 -34.74
N GLU A 726 -67.73 35.77 -35.76
CA GLU A 726 -67.97 36.30 -37.10
C GLU A 726 -68.98 37.46 -37.08
N GLY A 727 -68.71 38.52 -37.86
CA GLY A 727 -69.52 39.74 -37.86
C GLY A 727 -69.12 40.81 -36.83
N PHE A 728 -68.08 40.56 -36.03
CA PHE A 728 -67.55 41.51 -35.04
C PHE A 728 -66.03 41.61 -35.13
N THR A 729 -65.51 42.80 -34.81
CA THR A 729 -64.10 43.17 -34.84
C THR A 729 -63.79 44.16 -33.72
N GLY A 730 -62.53 44.57 -33.61
CA GLY A 730 -62.02 45.36 -32.49
C GLY A 730 -61.33 44.50 -31.44
N LEU A 731 -60.59 45.15 -30.54
CA LEU A 731 -59.78 44.48 -29.52
C LEU A 731 -60.63 43.73 -28.48
N GLN A 732 -61.87 44.18 -28.26
CA GLN A 732 -62.85 43.56 -27.36
C GLN A 732 -64.07 43.03 -28.13
N CYS A 733 -64.02 42.89 -29.45
CA CYS A 733 -65.16 42.50 -30.29
C CYS A 733 -66.37 43.44 -30.15
N GLU A 734 -66.09 44.71 -29.87
CA GLU A 734 -67.07 45.76 -29.60
C GLU A 734 -67.67 46.36 -30.87
N THR A 735 -66.99 46.19 -32.01
CA THR A 735 -67.39 46.81 -33.27
C THR A 735 -68.00 45.76 -34.19
N GLN A 736 -69.29 45.88 -34.49
CA GLN A 736 -69.91 45.06 -35.52
C GLN A 736 -69.38 45.42 -36.92
N THR A 737 -69.40 44.46 -37.84
CA THR A 737 -69.03 44.66 -39.24
C THR A 737 -70.24 44.52 -40.15
N CYS A 738 -70.40 45.39 -41.13
CA CYS A 738 -71.35 45.25 -42.22
C CYS A 738 -70.61 45.02 -43.53
N PHE A 739 -70.87 43.90 -44.18
CA PHE A 739 -70.27 43.44 -45.43
C PHE A 739 -68.74 43.55 -45.39
N SER A 740 -68.15 42.97 -44.33
CA SER A 740 -66.69 42.99 -44.06
C SER A 740 -66.07 44.36 -43.79
N LYS A 741 -66.87 45.41 -43.61
CA LYS A 741 -66.42 46.74 -43.19
C LYS A 741 -66.85 47.01 -41.76
N ALA A 742 -65.96 47.53 -40.93
CA ALA A 742 -66.31 47.90 -39.55
C ALA A 742 -67.40 48.99 -39.57
N ALA A 743 -68.32 48.96 -38.60
CA ALA A 743 -69.43 49.91 -38.53
C ALA A 743 -69.01 51.39 -38.46
N ASN A 744 -67.75 51.67 -38.13
CA ASN A 744 -67.14 52.99 -38.08
C ASN A 744 -66.28 53.33 -39.33
N ASP A 745 -66.17 52.43 -40.31
CA ASP A 745 -65.51 52.70 -41.59
C ASP A 745 -66.38 53.68 -42.38
N SER A 746 -65.79 54.74 -42.94
CA SER A 746 -66.53 55.76 -43.69
C SER A 746 -67.19 55.24 -44.96
N SER A 747 -66.74 54.09 -45.47
CA SER A 747 -67.31 53.40 -46.63
C SER A 747 -68.37 52.36 -46.26
N VAL A 748 -68.66 52.15 -44.96
CA VAL A 748 -69.67 51.19 -44.53
C VAL A 748 -71.04 51.57 -45.10
N CYS A 749 -71.81 50.57 -45.52
CA CYS A 749 -73.11 50.80 -46.17
C CYS A 749 -73.04 51.77 -47.35
N HIS A 750 -71.98 51.64 -48.17
CA HIS A 750 -71.69 52.50 -49.31
C HIS A 750 -71.64 54.01 -49.01
N SER A 751 -71.41 54.40 -47.75
CA SER A 751 -71.45 55.79 -47.27
C SER A 751 -72.85 56.43 -47.32
N HIS A 752 -73.90 55.65 -47.56
CA HIS A 752 -75.29 56.10 -47.71
C HIS A 752 -76.24 55.42 -46.72
N GLY A 753 -75.67 54.96 -45.61
CA GLY A 753 -76.42 54.33 -44.54
C GLY A 753 -75.56 54.08 -43.33
N ARG A 754 -76.20 53.61 -42.28
CA ARG A 754 -75.57 53.26 -41.00
C ARG A 754 -75.62 51.75 -40.79
N CYS A 755 -74.49 51.16 -40.40
CA CYS A 755 -74.46 49.76 -39.99
C CYS A 755 -75.19 49.60 -38.65
N VAL A 756 -76.33 48.90 -38.66
CA VAL A 756 -77.23 48.74 -37.50
C VAL A 756 -77.18 47.35 -36.87
N GLY A 757 -76.57 46.38 -37.55
CA GLY A 757 -76.26 45.05 -37.05
C GLY A 757 -75.21 44.37 -37.95
N PRO A 758 -74.63 43.22 -37.58
CA PRO A 758 -73.72 42.50 -38.47
C PRO A 758 -74.34 42.26 -39.85
N ASP A 759 -73.68 42.74 -40.90
CA ASP A 759 -74.15 42.74 -42.30
C ASP A 759 -75.57 43.32 -42.52
N GLN A 760 -75.98 44.26 -41.66
CA GLN A 760 -77.27 44.96 -41.75
C GLN A 760 -77.08 46.47 -41.81
N CYS A 761 -77.40 47.06 -42.95
CA CYS A 761 -77.36 48.51 -43.15
C CYS A 761 -78.76 49.13 -43.10
N GLN A 762 -78.90 50.22 -42.35
CA GLN A 762 -80.03 51.11 -42.40
C GLN A 762 -79.70 52.25 -43.35
N CYS A 763 -80.39 52.32 -44.48
CA CYS A 763 -80.10 53.28 -45.52
C CYS A 763 -80.69 54.66 -45.23
N ASP A 764 -79.98 55.69 -45.68
CA ASP A 764 -80.46 57.07 -45.63
C ASP A 764 -81.67 57.24 -46.54
N ILE A 765 -82.45 58.30 -46.33
CA ILE A 765 -83.69 58.54 -47.08
C ILE A 765 -83.41 58.55 -48.58
N ASN A 766 -84.23 57.80 -49.34
CA ASN A 766 -84.08 57.53 -50.77
C ASN A 766 -82.95 56.57 -51.16
N TRP A 767 -82.25 55.92 -50.23
CA TRP A 767 -81.35 54.79 -50.51
C TRP A 767 -81.95 53.48 -49.97
N ILE A 768 -81.74 52.38 -50.70
CA ILE A 768 -82.27 51.04 -50.46
C ILE A 768 -81.22 49.99 -50.90
N GLY A 769 -81.52 48.71 -50.67
CA GLY A 769 -80.59 47.60 -50.88
C GLY A 769 -79.87 47.21 -49.58
N PHE A 770 -79.35 45.99 -49.51
CA PHE A 770 -78.79 45.42 -48.27
C PHE A 770 -77.59 46.21 -47.71
N ASP A 771 -76.86 46.89 -48.59
CA ASP A 771 -75.68 47.71 -48.28
C ASP A 771 -75.85 49.18 -48.69
N CYS A 772 -77.10 49.62 -48.94
CA CYS A 772 -77.48 50.99 -49.29
C CYS A 772 -76.90 51.55 -50.58
N SER A 773 -76.58 50.68 -51.54
CA SER A 773 -76.03 51.05 -52.84
C SER A 773 -77.06 51.56 -53.87
N VAL A 774 -78.38 51.51 -53.61
CA VAL A 774 -79.43 51.73 -54.63
C VAL A 774 -80.37 52.89 -54.25
N PHE A 775 -80.81 53.76 -55.18
CA PHE A 775 -81.66 54.95 -54.89
C PHE A 775 -83.16 54.77 -55.27
N ALA A 776 -84.14 55.25 -54.47
CA ALA A 776 -85.59 55.05 -54.64
C ALA A 776 -86.50 56.30 -54.38
N CYS A 777 -87.61 56.47 -55.13
CA CYS A 777 -88.60 57.58 -55.00
C CYS A 777 -90.01 57.10 -54.55
N ILE A 778 -90.70 57.83 -53.64
CA ILE A 778 -92.02 57.43 -53.02
C ILE A 778 -93.08 58.56 -53.12
N PRO A 779 -94.34 58.32 -53.57
CA PRO A 779 -95.43 59.32 -53.59
C PRO A 779 -96.51 59.16 -52.47
N VAL A 780 -97.16 60.28 -52.10
CA VAL A 780 -98.20 60.40 -51.03
C VAL A 780 -99.61 60.41 -51.62
N ILE A 781 -100.58 59.70 -51.02
CA ILE A 781 -101.99 59.64 -51.47
C ILE A 781 -102.93 60.04 -50.33
N ASP A 782 -103.87 60.96 -50.59
CA ASP A 782 -104.91 61.40 -49.65
C ASP A 782 -106.33 61.06 -50.17
N GLY A 783 -107.19 60.61 -49.26
CA GLY A 783 -108.20 59.56 -49.50
C GLY A 783 -109.55 59.95 -50.13
N THR A 784 -109.65 60.84 -51.12
CA THR A 784 -110.93 61.00 -51.84
C THR A 784 -110.77 61.26 -53.33
N THR A 785 -111.17 60.24 -54.11
CA THR A 785 -111.50 60.15 -55.56
C THR A 785 -110.50 59.39 -56.44
N LEU A 786 -110.98 58.24 -56.94
CA LEU A 786 -110.33 57.31 -57.88
C LEU A 786 -110.15 57.94 -59.28
N ASN A 787 -109.03 57.61 -59.92
CA ASN A 787 -108.58 57.92 -61.29
C ASN A 787 -107.84 59.25 -61.49
N GLN A 788 -106.62 59.34 -60.95
CA GLN A 788 -105.55 60.11 -61.58
C GLN A 788 -104.21 59.36 -61.62
N THR A 789 -103.49 59.58 -62.72
CA THR A 789 -102.13 59.15 -63.02
C THR A 789 -101.13 59.85 -62.08
N LEU A 790 -100.42 59.08 -61.24
CA LEU A 790 -99.32 59.60 -60.42
C LEU A 790 -98.15 60.03 -61.33
N GLN A 791 -97.85 61.34 -61.35
CA GLN A 791 -96.66 61.87 -62.00
C GLN A 791 -95.49 61.92 -60.99
N CYS A 792 -94.41 61.19 -61.27
CA CYS A 792 -93.11 61.48 -60.68
C CYS A 792 -92.43 62.58 -61.51
N LYS A 793 -92.12 63.73 -60.91
CA LYS A 793 -91.22 64.72 -61.51
C LYS A 793 -89.97 64.86 -60.64
N ASN A 794 -88.83 64.50 -61.21
CA ASN A 794 -87.51 64.92 -60.78
C ASN A 794 -87.21 66.25 -61.51
N GLU A 795 -86.54 67.23 -60.90
CA GLU A 795 -86.28 68.54 -61.53
C GLU A 795 -85.32 68.49 -62.73
N ASN A 796 -84.85 67.31 -63.16
CA ASN A 796 -83.96 67.13 -64.33
C ASN A 796 -84.47 66.13 -65.39
N ASP A 797 -85.69 66.40 -65.85
CA ASP A 797 -86.13 66.31 -67.27
C ASP A 797 -86.52 64.94 -67.91
N THR A 798 -87.41 65.14 -68.89
CA THR A 798 -88.43 64.35 -69.61
C THR A 798 -88.06 63.01 -70.26
N GLY A 799 -88.86 61.96 -69.99
CA GLY A 799 -88.93 60.80 -70.90
C GLY A 799 -89.50 59.46 -70.38
N ASN A 800 -90.83 59.36 -70.32
CA ASN A 800 -91.69 58.17 -70.48
C ASN A 800 -91.75 57.00 -69.46
N ILE A 801 -93.03 56.66 -69.21
CA ILE A 801 -93.66 55.71 -68.27
C ILE A 801 -93.84 54.31 -68.90
N LYS A 802 -93.99 53.26 -68.07
CA LYS A 802 -94.87 52.05 -68.21
C LYS A 802 -94.57 51.09 -67.03
N GLN A 803 -95.47 50.35 -66.37
CA GLN A 803 -96.84 49.86 -66.59
C GLN A 803 -97.29 49.24 -65.22
N GLU A 804 -98.41 49.64 -64.63
CA GLU A 804 -99.76 49.00 -64.63
C GLU A 804 -99.94 47.73 -63.76
N LEU A 805 -100.86 47.83 -62.79
CA LEU A 805 -101.22 46.89 -61.71
C LEU A 805 -102.25 45.84 -62.19
N GLN A 806 -102.24 44.61 -61.65
CA GLN A 806 -103.45 43.81 -61.33
C GLN A 806 -103.16 42.71 -60.27
N VAL A 807 -104.11 42.48 -59.35
CA VAL A 807 -104.05 41.47 -58.26
C VAL A 807 -105.19 40.45 -58.45
N GLN A 808 -104.91 39.15 -58.34
CA GLN A 808 -105.90 38.07 -58.32
C GLN A 808 -105.62 37.10 -57.16
N THR A 809 -106.66 36.62 -56.47
CA THR A 809 -106.58 35.77 -55.27
C THR A 809 -106.83 34.29 -55.61
N LEU A 810 -105.99 33.37 -55.13
CA LEU A 810 -106.18 31.92 -55.27
C LEU A 810 -106.70 31.30 -53.95
N SER A 811 -107.67 30.39 -54.04
CA SER A 811 -108.21 29.60 -52.92
C SER A 811 -108.21 28.10 -53.25
N ASN A 812 -108.12 27.24 -52.22
CA ASN A 812 -107.96 25.77 -52.25
C ASN A 812 -106.60 25.22 -52.72
N ILE A 813 -105.59 25.28 -51.86
CA ILE A 813 -104.38 24.44 -51.98
C ILE A 813 -104.39 23.45 -50.80
N THR A 814 -104.64 22.16 -51.07
CA THR A 814 -104.83 21.12 -50.04
C THR A 814 -103.66 20.16 -49.85
N GLN A 815 -102.54 20.33 -50.56
CA GLN A 815 -101.23 19.71 -50.28
C GLN A 815 -100.21 20.35 -51.23
N LEU A 816 -99.05 20.76 -50.75
CA LEU A 816 -97.93 21.08 -51.63
C LEU A 816 -96.60 20.75 -50.95
N ASP A 817 -96.08 19.63 -51.41
CA ASP A 817 -95.17 18.73 -50.71
C ASP A 817 -93.73 18.98 -51.16
N SER A 818 -93.39 20.21 -51.54
CA SER A 818 -92.06 20.51 -52.07
C SER A 818 -91.55 21.90 -51.72
N LYS A 819 -90.23 21.95 -51.52
CA LYS A 819 -89.48 22.92 -50.73
C LYS A 819 -89.17 24.28 -51.39
N ASN A 820 -89.78 24.68 -52.51
CA ASN A 820 -89.62 26.04 -53.06
C ASN A 820 -90.76 26.43 -53.99
N VAL A 821 -91.32 27.64 -53.81
CA VAL A 821 -92.19 28.31 -54.78
C VAL A 821 -91.51 29.63 -55.16
N THR A 822 -91.01 29.72 -56.39
CA THR A 822 -90.36 30.93 -56.92
C THR A 822 -91.29 31.63 -57.90
N PHE A 823 -91.47 32.94 -57.72
CA PHE A 823 -92.20 33.79 -58.66
C PHE A 823 -91.21 34.67 -59.41
N SER A 824 -91.21 34.58 -60.74
CA SER A 824 -90.12 35.09 -61.58
C SER A 824 -90.21 36.56 -62.00
N THR A 825 -91.31 37.28 -61.72
CA THR A 825 -91.49 38.65 -62.28
C THR A 825 -92.50 39.55 -61.56
N PHE A 826 -92.97 39.25 -60.35
CA PHE A 826 -94.00 40.05 -59.68
C PHE A 826 -93.55 40.51 -58.29
N GLN A 827 -93.61 41.82 -58.04
CA GLN A 827 -92.89 42.46 -56.94
C GLN A 827 -93.63 42.58 -55.60
N ASN A 828 -94.93 42.28 -55.47
CA ASN A 828 -95.58 42.23 -54.16
C ASN A 828 -96.73 41.23 -54.19
N ILE A 829 -96.53 40.06 -53.55
CA ILE A 829 -97.57 39.04 -53.37
C ILE A 829 -97.81 38.89 -51.87
N LEU A 830 -99.04 39.14 -51.43
CA LEU A 830 -99.49 38.80 -50.08
C LEU A 830 -100.05 37.37 -50.11
N VAL A 831 -99.44 36.44 -49.37
CA VAL A 831 -99.93 35.06 -49.21
C VAL A 831 -100.36 34.86 -47.76
N SER A 832 -101.58 34.38 -47.53
CA SER A 832 -102.11 34.06 -46.20
C SER A 832 -102.40 32.55 -46.11
N PHE A 833 -101.90 31.89 -45.07
CA PHE A 833 -102.08 30.45 -44.85
C PHE A 833 -103.17 30.16 -43.79
N PRO A 834 -103.92 29.05 -43.92
CA PRO A 834 -104.85 28.58 -42.89
C PRO A 834 -104.13 28.24 -41.56
N SER A 835 -104.83 28.41 -40.43
CA SER A 835 -104.27 28.37 -39.06
C SER A 835 -103.61 27.05 -38.64
N ASN A 836 -103.96 25.92 -39.27
CA ASN A 836 -103.31 24.63 -39.00
C ASN A 836 -101.94 24.49 -39.69
N ILE A 837 -101.64 25.29 -40.72
CA ILE A 837 -100.35 25.31 -41.42
C ILE A 837 -99.41 26.38 -40.83
N SER A 838 -99.94 27.47 -40.25
CA SER A 838 -99.13 28.54 -39.64
C SER A 838 -98.38 28.13 -38.35
N SER A 839 -98.61 26.93 -37.81
CA SER A 839 -97.95 26.44 -36.58
C SER A 839 -96.70 25.57 -36.83
N GLN A 840 -96.41 25.21 -38.09
CA GLN A 840 -95.27 24.34 -38.45
C GLN A 840 -94.19 25.03 -39.31
N ILE A 841 -94.37 26.32 -39.63
CA ILE A 841 -93.33 27.13 -40.29
C ILE A 841 -92.58 27.88 -39.19
N GLY A 842 -91.31 27.52 -38.98
CA GLY A 842 -90.47 28.12 -37.95
C GLY A 842 -90.33 29.64 -38.09
N ASN A 843 -90.43 30.34 -36.97
CA ASN A 843 -90.60 31.78 -36.75
C ASN A 843 -89.61 32.77 -37.41
N ASN A 844 -88.75 32.38 -38.33
CA ASN A 844 -87.70 33.28 -38.86
C ASN A 844 -87.84 33.68 -40.33
N GLN A 845 -88.96 33.41 -40.99
CA GLN A 845 -89.18 33.82 -42.39
C GLN A 845 -90.65 34.14 -42.69
N VAL A 846 -91.27 35.11 -41.98
CA VAL A 846 -92.39 35.92 -42.51
C VAL A 846 -92.41 37.26 -41.75
N THR A 847 -92.04 38.36 -42.40
CA THR A 847 -92.33 39.72 -41.92
C THR A 847 -93.17 40.42 -42.97
N THR A 848 -94.43 40.65 -42.64
CA THR A 848 -95.34 41.55 -43.35
C THR A 848 -94.87 43.00 -43.18
N ILE A 849 -94.69 43.67 -44.32
CA ILE A 849 -94.61 45.13 -44.45
C ILE A 849 -96.04 45.67 -44.24
N SER A 850 -96.18 46.66 -43.37
CA SER A 850 -97.36 47.54 -43.28
C SER A 850 -97.14 48.81 -44.06
#